data_AF-A0A955SZP7-F1
#
_entry.id   AF-A0A955SZP7-F1
#
_cell.length_a   1.000
_cell.length_b   1.000
_cell.length_c   1.000
_cell.angle_alpha   90.00
_cell.angle_beta   90.00
_cell.angle_gamma   90.00
#
_symmetry.space_group_name_H-M   'P 1'
#
loop_
_entity.id
_entity.type
_entity.pdbx_description
1 polymer ?
#
loop_
_entity_poly.entity_id
_entity_poly.type
_entity_poly.pdbx_seq_one_letter_code
_entity_poly.pdbx_strand_id
1 'polypeptide(L)'
;WRNSNETLNAQVQADLDGATVYPEYSNIQNLSDTVGFGNLSANPLFIDDEGHLHPSSPCIDRGTNFSGGITNLVDLDGNRRRYDSPGAPNLGEGDPPNIDLGPYEKGSPAYPGRIYVDKNAAGNNDGSGPSDAYTALIDAFTEIDQLGNQALLFRPLEVWVAAGTYAPSGPDPVMAGLENSDMRASSFELMNNVSLYGGFAPGFPGGESAMDQRDPVENETILTGDNRRDDDLDEFVRVTDNSDQVVTASNVDQTAVLDGFIITAGEAENYANPALLEARVFGGGMIVSNASPIVRNCWFIKNRAYTDPLNINDPGPSSGGGVAVLSGSPLFDSCLFLGNISSWGGGMYIRSSDGTTCRNCIFSGNECHPSSNGFLVFGARGGAIYVDTSAQNVEVVNTTISENKVLSNFETTGMGGAVYARGSIRVRNAIVWNNLADESPEMTGDGSYTVRDSNIKGGFAGARIIGENPEDDPLFRNPFGLDGVAGTMDDDYRLQLGSPSVDAGRDASVPNDLLTDLDGFRRIVDHTDFPNNGFQGSVVDMGPYELQIDCDDSGVPDYIEIQQDPSLDCDGDELFDSCQIAADPSLDCDSNGKIDDCELAADPSLDCDLNGILDVCDIAADPSLDCDSNGKIDDCELDA
;
A
#
# COMPACT_ATOMS: atom_id res chain seq x y z
N TRP A 1 37.34 30.64 -14.49
CA TRP A 1 38.66 30.24 -15.04
C TRP A 1 38.85 30.92 -16.40
N ARG A 2 40.05 31.42 -16.76
CA ARG A 2 40.35 32.11 -18.06
C ARG A 2 39.57 33.41 -18.36
N ASN A 3 39.15 34.13 -17.32
CA ASN A 3 38.54 35.45 -17.53
C ASN A 3 39.58 36.42 -18.13
N SER A 4 39.32 36.90 -19.35
CA SER A 4 40.30 37.56 -20.23
C SER A 4 40.47 39.06 -19.98
N ASN A 5 40.01 39.56 -18.84
CA ASN A 5 40.15 40.96 -18.47
C ASN A 5 41.22 41.06 -17.38
N GLU A 6 42.43 41.49 -17.74
CA GLU A 6 43.59 41.60 -16.82
C GLU A 6 43.28 42.50 -15.61
N THR A 7 42.45 43.54 -15.81
CA THR A 7 41.89 44.36 -14.72
C THR A 7 40.94 43.59 -13.82
N LEU A 8 40.21 42.61 -14.34
CA LEU A 8 39.28 41.76 -13.60
C LEU A 8 39.99 40.67 -12.80
N ASN A 9 41.16 40.16 -13.23
CA ASN A 9 41.92 39.19 -12.43
C ASN A 9 42.56 39.83 -11.19
N ALA A 10 43.04 41.08 -11.31
CA ALA A 10 43.46 41.88 -10.17
C ALA A 10 42.25 42.32 -9.31
N GLN A 11 41.10 42.59 -9.92
CA GLN A 11 39.85 42.93 -9.22
C GLN A 11 39.23 41.72 -8.52
N VAL A 12 39.28 40.50 -9.07
CA VAL A 12 38.82 39.26 -8.41
C VAL A 12 39.69 38.98 -7.20
N GLN A 13 41.02 39.08 -7.33
CA GLN A 13 41.92 38.99 -6.19
C GLN A 13 41.62 40.10 -5.16
N ALA A 14 41.40 41.35 -5.60
CA ALA A 14 41.07 42.48 -4.72
C ALA A 14 39.65 42.45 -4.11
N ASP A 15 38.67 41.82 -4.78
CA ASP A 15 37.29 41.63 -4.33
C ASP A 15 37.24 40.48 -3.31
N LEU A 16 38.05 39.43 -3.49
CA LEU A 16 38.30 38.39 -2.47
C LEU A 16 39.10 38.94 -1.27
N ASP A 17 40.00 39.90 -1.49
CA ASP A 17 40.79 40.55 -0.42
C ASP A 17 39.99 41.67 0.30
N GLY A 18 38.94 42.23 -0.34
CA GLY A 18 38.16 43.38 0.13
C GLY A 18 36.78 43.05 0.71
N ALA A 19 36.19 41.94 0.30
CA ALA A 19 35.07 41.28 0.97
C ALA A 19 35.55 39.90 1.42
N THR A 20 35.24 39.48 2.65
CA THR A 20 35.74 38.22 3.18
C THR A 20 35.06 37.04 2.48
N VAL A 21 35.60 36.63 1.34
CA VAL A 21 35.16 35.45 0.57
C VAL A 21 36.13 34.33 0.90
N TYR A 22 35.62 33.29 1.53
CA TYR A 22 36.35 32.05 1.80
C TYR A 22 35.91 31.02 0.76
N PRO A 23 36.58 30.91 -0.40
CA PRO A 23 36.26 29.86 -1.35
C PRO A 23 36.59 28.52 -0.71
N GLU A 24 35.67 27.58 -0.84
CA GLU A 24 35.86 26.19 -0.44
C GLU A 24 35.46 25.33 -1.65
N TYR A 25 36.14 24.21 -1.86
CA TYR A 25 35.85 23.27 -2.95
C TYR A 25 35.66 23.95 -4.31
N SER A 26 36.61 24.81 -4.70
CA SER A 26 36.53 25.64 -5.90
C SER A 26 37.77 25.49 -6.79
N ASN A 27 37.60 25.61 -8.11
CA ASN A 27 38.71 25.72 -9.05
C ASN A 27 38.94 27.16 -9.51
N ILE A 28 39.95 27.81 -8.93
CA ILE A 28 40.23 29.23 -9.12
C ILE A 28 41.63 29.40 -9.70
N GLN A 29 41.70 30.08 -10.85
CA GLN A 29 42.96 30.29 -11.56
C GLN A 29 43.90 31.20 -10.76
N ASN A 30 45.12 30.75 -10.53
CA ASN A 30 46.17 31.46 -9.79
C ASN A 30 45.86 31.66 -8.30
N LEU A 31 44.97 30.85 -7.71
CA LEU A 31 44.74 30.87 -6.27
C LEU A 31 46.01 30.42 -5.53
N SER A 32 46.39 31.14 -4.48
CA SER A 32 47.49 30.76 -3.58
C SER A 32 47.10 29.53 -2.76
N ASP A 33 48.05 28.62 -2.53
CA ASP A 33 47.91 27.39 -1.73
C ASP A 33 47.54 27.63 -0.25
N THR A 34 47.37 28.90 0.17
CA THR A 34 47.09 29.33 1.54
C THR A 34 45.65 29.79 1.78
N VAL A 35 44.75 29.69 0.79
CA VAL A 35 43.37 30.24 0.86
C VAL A 35 42.32 29.13 0.73
N GLY A 36 41.59 28.87 1.83
CA GLY A 36 40.44 27.95 1.89
C GLY A 36 40.80 26.46 1.84
N PHE A 37 39.81 25.60 2.12
CA PHE A 37 39.94 24.14 2.09
C PHE A 37 39.35 23.57 0.77
N GLY A 38 39.89 22.44 0.29
CA GLY A 38 39.35 21.74 -0.89
C GLY A 38 39.58 22.40 -2.26
N ASN A 39 40.20 23.58 -2.34
CA ASN A 39 40.38 24.31 -3.60
C ASN A 39 41.47 23.71 -4.52
N LEU A 40 41.43 24.10 -5.79
CA LEU A 40 42.50 23.86 -6.77
C LEU A 40 42.76 25.10 -7.63
N SER A 41 43.95 25.14 -8.20
CA SER A 41 44.33 26.03 -9.30
C SER A 41 44.90 25.19 -10.45
N ALA A 42 44.05 24.40 -11.10
CA ALA A 42 44.44 23.55 -12.24
C ALA A 42 43.50 23.74 -13.43
N ASN A 43 43.98 23.55 -14.65
CA ASN A 43 43.13 23.73 -15.84
C ASN A 43 41.92 22.77 -15.79
N PRO A 44 40.66 23.27 -15.79
CA PRO A 44 39.45 22.43 -15.77
C PRO A 44 39.30 21.53 -16.99
N LEU A 45 40.03 21.78 -18.08
CA LEU A 45 39.92 21.03 -19.34
C LEU A 45 38.48 20.99 -19.89
N PHE A 46 37.86 22.17 -20.08
CA PHE A 46 36.55 22.26 -20.74
C PHE A 46 36.62 21.75 -22.19
N ILE A 47 35.60 21.01 -22.63
CA ILE A 47 35.47 20.48 -24.00
C ILE A 47 34.61 21.37 -24.90
N ASP A 48 33.88 22.31 -24.33
CA ASP A 48 33.01 23.26 -25.01
C ASP A 48 32.88 24.58 -24.23
N ASP A 49 32.10 25.52 -24.76
CA ASP A 49 31.91 26.87 -24.21
C ASP A 49 30.85 26.89 -23.09
N GLU A 50 30.03 25.84 -23.01
CA GLU A 50 29.02 25.63 -21.98
C GLU A 50 29.68 25.29 -20.64
N GLY A 51 30.80 24.55 -20.66
CA GLY A 51 31.62 24.25 -19.49
C GLY A 51 31.70 22.77 -19.13
N HIS A 52 31.40 21.87 -20.06
CA HIS A 52 31.52 20.43 -19.83
C HIS A 52 32.98 20.01 -19.65
N LEU A 53 33.24 19.09 -18.71
CA LEU A 53 34.59 18.63 -18.40
C LEU A 53 35.06 17.53 -19.36
N HIS A 54 36.35 17.56 -19.72
CA HIS A 54 37.03 16.43 -20.35
C HIS A 54 37.19 15.28 -19.33
N PRO A 55 37.13 13.99 -19.72
CA PRO A 55 37.29 12.85 -18.80
C PRO A 55 38.60 12.79 -17.99
N SER A 56 39.58 13.64 -18.30
CA SER A 56 40.85 13.74 -17.57
C SER A 56 40.94 15.02 -16.74
N SER A 57 39.80 15.68 -16.50
CA SER A 57 39.76 16.95 -15.78
C SER A 57 40.12 16.73 -14.30
N PRO A 58 40.93 17.63 -13.71
CA PRO A 58 41.18 17.62 -12.27
C PRO A 58 39.98 18.14 -11.45
N CYS A 59 38.89 18.54 -12.10
CA CYS A 59 37.65 18.98 -11.44
C CYS A 59 36.69 17.83 -11.15
N ILE A 60 36.92 16.64 -11.71
CA ILE A 60 36.01 15.51 -11.58
C ILE A 60 36.07 14.93 -10.15
N ASP A 61 34.90 14.60 -9.58
CA ASP A 61 34.70 14.02 -8.24
C ASP A 61 35.45 14.76 -7.11
N ARG A 62 35.48 16.10 -7.16
CA ARG A 62 36.33 16.95 -6.30
C ARG A 62 35.57 18.04 -5.53
N GLY A 63 34.26 18.08 -5.68
CA GLY A 63 33.38 18.98 -4.91
C GLY A 63 33.08 18.46 -3.51
N THR A 64 32.15 19.14 -2.84
CA THR A 64 31.72 18.80 -1.47
C THR A 64 30.25 18.40 -1.45
N ASN A 65 29.96 17.35 -0.67
CA ASN A 65 28.61 16.83 -0.42
C ASN A 65 27.98 17.37 0.87
N PHE A 66 28.64 18.27 1.61
CA PHE A 66 28.12 18.80 2.87
C PHE A 66 26.98 19.83 2.68
N SER A 67 26.09 19.89 3.69
CA SER A 67 24.88 20.71 3.68
C SER A 67 25.21 22.21 3.57
N GLY A 68 24.80 22.80 2.44
CA GLY A 68 24.99 24.23 2.14
C GLY A 68 25.58 24.52 0.76
N GLY A 69 26.23 23.53 0.11
CA GLY A 69 26.92 23.72 -1.18
C GLY A 69 26.14 23.30 -2.44
N ILE A 70 25.24 22.33 -2.33
CA ILE A 70 24.46 21.80 -3.47
C ILE A 70 23.00 22.17 -3.26
N THR A 71 22.51 23.18 -3.97
CA THR A 71 21.07 23.51 -3.98
C THR A 71 20.32 22.97 -5.20
N ASN A 72 21.05 22.43 -6.19
CA ASN A 72 20.46 21.82 -7.37
C ASN A 72 21.03 20.41 -7.50
N LEU A 73 20.18 19.38 -7.45
CA LEU A 73 20.58 17.98 -7.61
C LEU A 73 20.55 17.50 -9.07
N VAL A 74 20.10 18.36 -9.97
CA VAL A 74 20.41 18.24 -11.39
C VAL A 74 21.42 19.30 -11.80
N ASP A 75 22.28 18.90 -12.72
CA ASP A 75 23.14 19.80 -13.43
C ASP A 75 22.35 20.60 -14.49
N LEU A 76 23.02 21.48 -15.24
CA LEU A 76 22.33 22.29 -16.26
C LEU A 76 21.79 21.48 -17.45
N ASP A 77 22.22 20.22 -17.61
CA ASP A 77 21.73 19.28 -18.61
C ASP A 77 20.57 18.40 -18.10
N GLY A 78 20.19 18.53 -16.82
CA GLY A 78 19.19 17.67 -16.19
C GLY A 78 19.74 16.31 -15.75
N ASN A 79 21.06 16.13 -15.75
CA ASN A 79 21.74 14.94 -15.23
C ASN A 79 21.90 15.06 -13.71
N ARG A 80 22.03 13.92 -13.04
CA ARG A 80 22.20 13.89 -11.58
C ARG A 80 23.51 14.58 -11.17
N ARG A 81 23.49 15.41 -10.11
CA ARG A 81 24.73 16.02 -9.58
C ARG A 81 25.56 15.08 -8.70
N ARG A 82 24.95 14.14 -7.98
CA ARG A 82 25.69 13.16 -7.17
C ARG A 82 25.94 11.91 -8.00
N TYR A 83 27.09 11.84 -8.66
CA TYR A 83 27.47 10.72 -9.51
C TYR A 83 28.99 10.54 -9.54
N ASP A 84 29.49 9.36 -9.17
CA ASP A 84 30.92 9.05 -9.23
C ASP A 84 31.31 8.70 -10.66
N SER A 85 32.20 9.50 -11.26
CA SER A 85 32.69 9.27 -12.62
C SER A 85 33.53 7.99 -12.68
N PRO A 86 33.13 6.96 -13.46
CA PRO A 86 33.83 5.67 -13.47
C PRO A 86 35.33 5.80 -13.77
N GLY A 87 36.15 5.45 -12.77
CA GLY A 87 37.62 5.44 -12.88
C GLY A 87 38.31 6.75 -12.52
N ALA A 88 37.58 7.78 -12.09
CA ALA A 88 38.15 8.93 -11.41
C ALA A 88 38.22 8.67 -9.88
N PRO A 89 39.20 9.27 -9.18
CA PRO A 89 39.30 9.12 -7.72
C PRO A 89 38.37 10.13 -7.02
N ASN A 90 37.55 9.62 -6.09
CA ASN A 90 36.79 10.41 -5.11
C ASN A 90 37.75 11.24 -4.22
N LEU A 91 38.03 12.48 -4.64
CA LEU A 91 38.95 13.41 -3.98
C LEU A 91 38.21 14.59 -3.32
N GLY A 92 36.88 14.58 -3.39
CA GLY A 92 35.98 15.53 -2.76
C GLY A 92 35.85 15.34 -1.25
N GLU A 93 34.97 16.13 -0.64
CA GLU A 93 34.63 16.01 0.78
C GLU A 93 33.18 15.51 0.97
N GLY A 94 33.00 14.66 1.98
CA GLY A 94 31.75 13.95 2.27
C GLY A 94 31.75 12.55 1.67
N ASP A 95 30.75 11.75 2.03
CA ASP A 95 30.66 10.36 1.58
C ASP A 95 30.39 10.31 0.07
N PRO A 96 31.13 9.45 -0.69
CA PRO A 96 30.87 9.21 -2.10
C PRO A 96 29.40 8.88 -2.38
N PRO A 97 28.89 9.13 -3.59
CA PRO A 97 29.57 9.71 -4.76
C PRO A 97 29.85 11.22 -4.58
N ASN A 98 31.06 11.68 -4.93
CA ASN A 98 31.42 13.10 -4.90
C ASN A 98 30.99 13.81 -6.19
N ILE A 99 30.68 15.10 -6.10
CA ILE A 99 30.27 15.90 -7.27
C ILE A 99 31.46 16.48 -8.04
N ASP A 100 31.24 16.83 -9.30
CA ASP A 100 32.17 17.60 -10.12
C ASP A 100 32.19 19.09 -9.76
N LEU A 101 33.36 19.71 -9.92
CA LEU A 101 33.48 21.16 -9.79
C LEU A 101 33.03 21.86 -11.07
N GLY A 102 31.79 22.37 -11.02
CA GLY A 102 31.23 23.16 -12.10
C GLY A 102 29.72 23.01 -12.18
N PRO A 103 29.11 23.52 -13.27
CA PRO A 103 27.68 23.43 -13.45
C PRO A 103 27.18 22.07 -13.96
N TYR A 104 28.07 21.18 -14.44
CA TYR A 104 27.79 19.88 -15.08
C TYR A 104 28.43 18.72 -14.33
N GLU A 105 27.75 17.57 -14.34
CA GLU A 105 28.25 16.33 -13.74
C GLU A 105 28.70 15.34 -14.83
N LYS A 106 30.00 15.05 -14.89
CA LYS A 106 30.59 14.33 -16.02
C LYS A 106 30.14 12.88 -16.05
N GLY A 107 29.55 12.49 -17.18
CA GLY A 107 29.16 11.09 -17.39
C GLY A 107 27.95 10.66 -16.56
N SER A 108 27.39 11.59 -15.78
CA SER A 108 26.17 11.36 -15.04
C SER A 108 24.99 11.13 -15.99
N PRO A 109 24.15 10.13 -15.72
CA PRO A 109 22.94 9.93 -16.49
C PRO A 109 21.95 11.06 -16.24
N ALA A 110 21.06 11.29 -17.22
CA ALA A 110 19.86 12.09 -17.02
C ALA A 110 19.16 11.61 -15.74
N TYR A 111 18.82 12.52 -14.83
CA TYR A 111 18.25 12.12 -13.55
C TYR A 111 17.03 11.23 -13.84
N PRO A 112 16.94 9.98 -13.36
CA PRO A 112 16.07 9.00 -14.02
C PRO A 112 14.58 9.19 -13.71
N GLY A 113 14.20 10.20 -12.92
CA GLY A 113 12.85 10.31 -12.38
C GLY A 113 12.53 9.16 -11.41
N ARG A 114 13.58 8.45 -10.95
CA ARG A 114 13.48 7.32 -10.05
C ARG A 114 14.64 7.32 -9.05
N ILE A 115 14.36 7.03 -7.79
CA ILE A 115 15.35 6.73 -6.74
C ILE A 115 15.12 5.30 -6.27
N TYR A 116 16.21 4.58 -6.01
CA TYR A 116 16.16 3.21 -5.47
C TYR A 116 16.57 3.20 -3.99
N VAL A 117 15.87 2.40 -3.18
CA VAL A 117 16.14 2.20 -1.76
C VAL A 117 16.16 0.70 -1.47
N ASP A 118 17.25 0.20 -0.93
CA ASP A 118 17.42 -1.18 -0.49
C ASP A 118 18.39 -1.21 0.69
N LYS A 119 17.88 -1.63 1.86
CA LYS A 119 18.68 -1.74 3.10
C LYS A 119 19.88 -2.68 2.97
N ASN A 120 19.87 -3.58 1.98
CA ASN A 120 20.92 -4.57 1.73
C ASN A 120 21.88 -4.15 0.61
N ALA A 121 21.67 -2.98 -0.01
CA ALA A 121 22.58 -2.47 -1.02
C ALA A 121 23.99 -2.27 -0.46
N ALA A 122 25.00 -2.54 -1.29
CA ALA A 122 26.41 -2.49 -0.91
C ALA A 122 27.24 -1.56 -1.81
N GLY A 123 26.61 -0.91 -2.79
CA GLY A 123 27.24 0.07 -3.66
C GLY A 123 27.37 1.44 -2.98
N ASN A 124 27.22 2.49 -3.77
CA ASN A 124 27.57 3.85 -3.37
C ASN A 124 26.60 4.52 -2.39
N ASN A 125 25.50 3.87 -1.99
CA ASN A 125 24.46 4.44 -1.11
C ASN A 125 23.97 5.81 -1.60
N ASP A 126 23.65 5.89 -2.89
CA ASP A 126 23.27 7.12 -3.55
C ASP A 126 21.91 7.06 -4.24
N GLY A 127 21.25 5.91 -4.40
CA GLY A 127 19.94 5.81 -5.04
C GLY A 127 19.91 5.91 -6.58
N SER A 128 21.06 6.02 -7.26
CA SER A 128 21.15 6.17 -8.73
C SER A 128 20.74 4.91 -9.48
N GLY A 129 20.81 3.77 -8.80
CA GLY A 129 20.46 2.49 -9.38
C GLY A 129 20.31 1.41 -8.31
N PRO A 130 19.79 0.25 -8.73
CA PRO A 130 19.77 -1.01 -7.99
C PRO A 130 20.96 -1.31 -7.06
N SER A 131 22.19 -1.31 -7.59
CA SER A 131 23.42 -1.63 -6.84
C SER A 131 23.81 -0.56 -5.84
N ASP A 132 23.47 0.69 -6.17
CA ASP A 132 23.89 1.89 -5.48
C ASP A 132 22.74 2.50 -4.67
N ALA A 133 21.67 1.72 -4.45
CA ALA A 133 20.46 2.16 -3.77
C ALA A 133 20.75 2.70 -2.37
N TYR A 134 19.89 3.62 -1.90
CA TYR A 134 19.98 4.08 -0.52
C TYR A 134 19.71 2.94 0.46
N THR A 135 20.55 2.78 1.47
CA THR A 135 20.38 1.77 2.53
C THR A 135 19.38 2.23 3.59
N ALA A 136 19.10 3.53 3.66
CA ALA A 136 18.07 4.10 4.50
C ALA A 136 17.08 4.93 3.67
N LEU A 137 15.78 4.70 3.88
CA LEU A 137 14.74 5.44 3.15
C LEU A 137 14.77 6.95 3.49
N ILE A 138 15.15 7.31 4.71
CA ILE A 138 15.24 8.71 5.13
C ILE A 138 16.32 9.49 4.36
N ASP A 139 17.38 8.82 3.89
CA ASP A 139 18.43 9.46 3.08
C ASP A 139 17.89 9.84 1.69
N ALA A 140 17.03 8.98 1.12
CA ALA A 140 16.32 9.30 -0.11
C ALA A 140 15.40 10.51 0.08
N PHE A 141 14.64 10.57 1.18
CA PHE A 141 13.77 11.73 1.49
C PHE A 141 14.59 13.00 1.70
N THR A 142 15.75 12.89 2.34
CA THR A 142 16.68 14.02 2.51
C THR A 142 17.19 14.53 1.17
N GLU A 143 17.49 13.65 0.20
CA GLU A 143 17.80 14.07 -1.17
C GLU A 143 16.59 14.76 -1.82
N ILE A 144 15.38 14.23 -1.65
CA ILE A 144 14.17 14.80 -2.27
C ILE A 144 13.85 16.19 -1.71
N ASP A 145 13.96 16.40 -0.41
CA ASP A 145 13.78 17.72 0.20
C ASP A 145 14.79 18.74 -0.34
N GLN A 146 16.02 18.29 -0.59
CA GLN A 146 17.06 19.12 -1.21
C GLN A 146 16.80 19.41 -2.69
N LEU A 147 16.02 18.58 -3.42
CA LEU A 147 15.60 18.87 -4.80
C LEU A 147 14.77 20.15 -4.85
N GLY A 148 13.97 20.37 -3.80
CA GLY A 148 12.95 21.40 -3.72
C GLY A 148 11.84 21.22 -4.76
N ASN A 149 10.68 21.81 -4.48
CA ASN A 149 9.49 21.69 -5.33
C ASN A 149 9.73 22.07 -6.81
N GLN A 150 10.75 22.87 -7.14
CA GLN A 150 11.01 23.32 -8.52
C GLN A 150 11.56 22.22 -9.44
N ALA A 151 12.36 21.28 -8.93
CA ALA A 151 12.91 20.18 -9.73
C ALA A 151 11.85 19.12 -10.07
N LEU A 152 10.86 18.96 -9.18
CA LEU A 152 9.74 18.02 -9.33
C LEU A 152 8.61 18.55 -10.25
N LEU A 153 8.66 19.83 -10.67
CA LEU A 153 7.68 20.40 -11.59
C LEU A 153 7.77 19.84 -13.01
N PHE A 154 8.91 19.25 -13.40
CA PHE A 154 9.16 18.82 -14.78
C PHE A 154 8.86 17.34 -15.02
N ARG A 155 8.82 16.52 -13.97
CA ARG A 155 8.39 15.11 -14.00
C ARG A 155 8.12 14.59 -12.57
N PRO A 156 7.11 13.72 -12.39
CA PRO A 156 6.97 12.96 -11.16
C PRO A 156 8.22 12.14 -10.85
N LEU A 157 8.53 12.00 -9.57
CA LEU A 157 9.62 11.17 -9.06
C LEU A 157 9.04 9.88 -8.47
N GLU A 158 9.56 8.75 -8.92
CA GLU A 158 9.27 7.45 -8.33
C GLU A 158 10.37 7.10 -7.30
N VAL A 159 9.98 6.56 -6.15
CA VAL A 159 10.93 6.01 -5.18
C VAL A 159 10.58 4.54 -5.02
N TRP A 160 11.47 3.67 -5.50
CA TRP A 160 11.29 2.22 -5.49
C TRP A 160 12.03 1.64 -4.28
N VAL A 161 11.29 0.99 -3.40
CA VAL A 161 11.79 0.49 -2.12
C VAL A 161 11.72 -1.02 -2.09
N ALA A 162 12.88 -1.66 -1.90
CA ALA A 162 12.98 -3.10 -1.77
C ALA A 162 12.37 -3.62 -0.46
N ALA A 163 12.13 -4.93 -0.39
CA ALA A 163 11.64 -5.61 0.79
C ALA A 163 12.57 -5.37 1.98
N GLY A 164 11.99 -5.02 3.11
CA GLY A 164 12.75 -4.61 4.28
C GLY A 164 11.95 -3.77 5.24
N THR A 165 12.58 -3.46 6.38
CA THR A 165 11.98 -2.64 7.43
C THR A 165 12.77 -1.35 7.53
N TYR A 166 12.07 -0.23 7.41
CA TYR A 166 12.63 1.12 7.34
C TYR A 166 12.00 1.97 8.45
N ALA A 167 12.83 2.58 9.29
CA ALA A 167 12.40 3.50 10.34
C ALA A 167 12.80 4.93 9.97
N PRO A 168 12.03 5.95 10.37
CA PRO A 168 12.36 7.34 10.09
C PRO A 168 13.52 7.86 10.96
N SER A 169 13.86 7.17 12.06
CA SER A 169 15.08 7.38 12.85
C SER A 169 15.64 6.06 13.44
N GLY A 170 16.95 6.02 13.78
CA GLY A 170 17.67 4.83 14.33
C GLY A 170 17.86 3.68 13.31
N PRO A 171 18.48 2.52 13.65
CA PRO A 171 19.59 2.25 14.56
C PRO A 171 20.97 2.49 13.88
N ASP A 172 21.02 3.38 12.89
CA ASP A 172 22.26 3.74 12.21
C ASP A 172 23.24 4.43 13.20
N PRO A 173 24.55 4.07 13.20
CA PRO A 173 25.57 4.73 14.03
C PRO A 173 25.61 6.27 13.89
N VAL A 174 25.10 6.84 12.79
CA VAL A 174 24.99 8.29 12.61
C VAL A 174 24.03 8.95 13.61
N MET A 175 23.02 8.22 14.12
CA MET A 175 21.90 8.79 14.91
C MET A 175 21.83 8.30 16.37
N ALA A 176 22.88 7.64 16.88
CA ALA A 176 22.97 7.11 18.26
C ALA A 176 22.96 8.16 19.40
N GLY A 177 22.65 9.43 19.09
CA GLY A 177 22.65 10.56 20.03
C GLY A 177 21.36 11.37 20.09
N LEU A 178 20.29 10.97 19.40
CA LEU A 178 19.00 11.66 19.46
C LEU A 178 18.31 11.47 20.82
N GLU A 179 17.70 12.53 21.34
CA GLU A 179 16.80 12.43 22.49
C GLU A 179 15.48 11.76 22.05
N ASN A 180 14.81 11.04 22.96
CA ASN A 180 13.56 10.35 22.63
C ASN A 180 12.54 11.27 21.96
N SER A 181 12.42 12.53 22.37
CA SER A 181 11.48 13.48 21.77
C SER A 181 11.70 13.74 20.29
N ASP A 182 12.94 13.65 19.81
CA ASP A 182 13.31 13.85 18.41
C ASP A 182 13.00 12.59 17.59
N MET A 183 13.26 11.41 18.16
CA MET A 183 12.90 10.13 17.54
C MET A 183 11.38 9.99 17.38
N ARG A 184 10.61 10.34 18.42
CA ARG A 184 9.14 10.39 18.35
C ARG A 184 8.63 11.39 17.30
N ALA A 185 9.38 12.45 17.02
CA ALA A 185 9.01 13.44 16.00
C ALA A 185 9.29 12.98 14.56
N SER A 186 10.08 11.93 14.38
CA SER A 186 10.57 11.50 13.08
C SER A 186 9.47 10.76 12.31
N SER A 187 9.31 11.08 11.02
CA SER A 187 8.22 10.57 10.18
C SER A 187 8.67 10.51 8.72
N PHE A 188 8.02 9.67 7.91
CA PHE A 188 8.13 9.72 6.45
C PHE A 188 7.10 10.74 5.90
N GLU A 189 7.59 11.89 5.45
CA GLU A 189 6.74 12.99 4.93
C GLU A 189 6.43 12.82 3.44
N LEU A 190 5.16 12.63 3.09
CA LEU A 190 4.73 12.57 1.69
C LEU A 190 4.90 13.95 1.02
N MET A 191 5.29 13.93 -0.26
CA MET A 191 5.61 15.14 -1.03
C MET A 191 4.87 15.16 -2.37
N ASN A 192 4.51 16.36 -2.84
CA ASN A 192 3.88 16.52 -4.17
C ASN A 192 4.82 16.05 -5.28
N ASN A 193 4.24 15.39 -6.29
CA ASN A 193 4.93 14.79 -7.43
C ASN A 193 5.96 13.71 -7.04
N VAL A 194 5.78 13.08 -5.87
CA VAL A 194 6.58 11.94 -5.43
C VAL A 194 5.66 10.75 -5.23
N SER A 195 5.99 9.63 -5.86
CA SER A 195 5.30 8.35 -5.70
C SER A 195 6.24 7.35 -5.07
N LEU A 196 5.89 6.91 -3.86
CA LEU A 196 6.64 5.92 -3.11
C LEU A 196 6.02 4.54 -3.35
N TYR A 197 6.83 3.59 -3.83
CA TYR A 197 6.42 2.23 -4.18
C TYR A 197 7.24 1.19 -3.41
N GLY A 198 6.58 0.38 -2.58
CA GLY A 198 7.15 -0.80 -1.90
C GLY A 198 6.75 -2.09 -2.62
N GLY A 199 7.31 -3.24 -2.24
CA GLY A 199 6.98 -4.52 -2.88
C GLY A 199 8.00 -5.03 -3.90
N PHE A 200 9.24 -4.55 -3.86
CA PHE A 200 10.29 -5.00 -4.76
C PHE A 200 11.28 -5.95 -4.09
N ALA A 201 11.87 -6.88 -4.84
CA ALA A 201 12.83 -7.83 -4.27
C ALA A 201 14.16 -7.16 -3.82
N PRO A 202 14.81 -7.64 -2.74
CA PRO A 202 16.14 -7.17 -2.35
C PRO A 202 17.21 -7.39 -3.43
N GLY A 203 18.18 -6.47 -3.50
CA GLY A 203 19.41 -6.63 -4.27
C GLY A 203 19.21 -6.51 -5.77
N PHE A 204 18.30 -5.66 -6.24
CA PHE A 204 18.12 -5.37 -7.67
C PHE A 204 19.49 -5.41 -8.42
N PRO A 205 19.68 -6.15 -9.53
CA PRO A 205 18.70 -6.61 -10.51
C PRO A 205 18.62 -8.15 -10.56
N GLY A 206 17.65 -8.73 -9.86
CA GLY A 206 17.25 -10.14 -10.01
C GLY A 206 16.29 -10.41 -11.18
N GLY A 207 15.87 -9.36 -11.90
CA GLY A 207 14.91 -9.46 -13.01
C GLY A 207 13.87 -8.33 -13.04
N GLU A 208 13.68 -7.62 -11.93
CA GLU A 208 12.74 -6.49 -11.81
C GLU A 208 13.37 -5.20 -12.38
N SER A 209 12.77 -4.71 -13.46
CA SER A 209 13.12 -3.46 -14.16
C SER A 209 11.89 -2.61 -14.50
N ALA A 210 10.70 -3.16 -14.28
CA ALA A 210 9.40 -2.56 -14.57
C ALA A 210 8.43 -2.72 -13.39
N MET A 211 7.46 -1.81 -13.31
CA MET A 211 6.49 -1.72 -12.20
C MET A 211 5.57 -2.94 -12.11
N ASP A 212 5.29 -3.59 -13.23
CA ASP A 212 4.44 -4.78 -13.34
C ASP A 212 5.11 -6.08 -12.86
N GLN A 213 6.41 -6.02 -12.54
CA GLN A 213 7.15 -7.14 -11.97
C GLN A 213 7.19 -7.09 -10.43
N ARG A 214 6.65 -6.02 -9.83
CA ARG A 214 6.58 -5.80 -8.38
C ARG A 214 5.58 -6.79 -7.77
N ASP A 215 5.95 -7.39 -6.64
CA ASP A 215 5.08 -8.29 -5.87
C ASP A 215 5.04 -7.82 -4.41
N PRO A 216 4.07 -6.94 -4.05
CA PRO A 216 3.95 -6.43 -2.69
C PRO A 216 3.55 -7.44 -1.63
N VAL A 217 3.05 -8.61 -2.02
CA VAL A 217 2.67 -9.69 -1.08
C VAL A 217 3.90 -10.48 -0.69
N GLU A 218 4.72 -10.90 -1.66
CA GLU A 218 5.95 -11.65 -1.38
C GLU A 218 7.08 -10.76 -0.85
N ASN A 219 7.20 -9.52 -1.36
CA ASN A 219 8.29 -8.62 -1.05
C ASN A 219 7.89 -7.51 -0.06
N GLU A 220 7.47 -7.89 1.14
CA GLU A 220 6.99 -6.95 2.16
C GLU A 220 7.95 -5.78 2.42
N THR A 221 7.45 -4.56 2.21
CA THR A 221 8.14 -3.30 2.54
C THR A 221 7.46 -2.62 3.72
N ILE A 222 8.17 -2.54 4.85
CA ILE A 222 7.62 -2.13 6.13
C ILE A 222 8.18 -0.76 6.52
N LEU A 223 7.30 0.22 6.71
CA LEU A 223 7.58 1.49 7.39
C LEU A 223 7.21 1.32 8.86
N THR A 224 8.19 1.41 9.74
CA THR A 224 8.00 1.20 11.19
C THR A 224 8.25 2.48 11.97
N GLY A 225 7.42 2.74 12.97
CA GLY A 225 7.68 3.74 14.01
C GLY A 225 8.68 3.27 15.08
N ASP A 226 8.95 1.96 15.17
CA ASP A 226 9.94 1.40 16.10
C ASP A 226 11.37 1.73 15.65
N ASN A 227 11.83 2.90 16.10
CA ASN A 227 13.07 3.50 15.69
C ASN A 227 14.31 2.74 16.22
N ARG A 228 14.20 2.06 17.36
CA ARG A 228 15.31 1.30 17.96
C ARG A 228 15.27 -0.19 17.68
N ARG A 229 14.15 -0.70 17.17
CA ARG A 229 13.93 -2.14 16.92
C ARG A 229 14.05 -2.97 18.19
N ASP A 230 13.62 -2.42 19.32
CA ASP A 230 13.70 -3.05 20.63
C ASP A 230 12.33 -3.33 21.25
N ASP A 231 11.26 -3.08 20.51
CA ASP A 231 9.90 -3.26 20.98
C ASP A 231 9.28 -4.59 20.49
N ASP A 232 8.52 -5.23 21.37
CA ASP A 232 7.61 -6.31 21.01
C ASP A 232 6.22 -5.68 20.77
N LEU A 233 5.80 -5.64 19.50
CA LEU A 233 4.54 -5.04 19.08
C LEU A 233 3.32 -5.75 19.66
N ASP A 234 3.47 -7.00 20.12
CA ASP A 234 2.40 -7.82 20.70
C ASP A 234 2.30 -7.67 22.22
N GLU A 235 3.41 -7.41 22.91
CA GLU A 235 3.44 -7.42 24.38
C GLU A 235 3.17 -6.05 25.05
N PHE A 236 3.00 -4.95 24.30
CA PHE A 236 2.76 -3.61 24.87
C PHE A 236 3.85 -3.15 25.87
N VAL A 237 5.10 -3.63 25.71
CA VAL A 237 6.19 -3.32 26.64
C VAL A 237 7.28 -2.50 25.94
N ARG A 238 7.44 -1.26 26.43
CA ARG A 238 8.37 -0.19 26.00
C ARG A 238 8.02 0.35 24.61
N VAL A 239 7.84 1.67 24.55
CA VAL A 239 7.28 2.42 23.41
C VAL A 239 7.74 3.89 23.43
N THR A 240 8.80 4.18 24.19
CA THR A 240 9.13 5.57 24.60
C THR A 240 9.80 6.41 23.51
N ASP A 241 10.06 5.82 22.36
CA ASP A 241 10.80 6.39 21.24
C ASP A 241 10.20 6.05 19.88
N ASN A 242 9.03 5.41 19.87
CA ASN A 242 8.30 5.17 18.64
C ASN A 242 7.81 6.48 18.05
N SER A 243 7.88 6.58 16.73
CA SER A 243 7.35 7.72 16.00
C SER A 243 5.89 7.99 16.37
N ASP A 244 5.57 9.24 16.66
CA ASP A 244 4.20 9.69 16.90
C ASP A 244 3.32 9.40 15.69
N GLN A 245 3.86 9.65 14.49
CA GLN A 245 3.24 9.35 13.21
C GLN A 245 4.29 8.71 12.30
N VAL A 246 4.08 7.48 11.86
CA VAL A 246 5.03 6.82 10.93
C VAL A 246 5.07 7.57 9.60
N VAL A 247 3.91 7.98 9.10
CA VAL A 247 3.76 8.73 7.84
C VAL A 247 3.02 10.04 8.08
N THR A 248 3.48 11.12 7.46
CA THR A 248 2.83 12.43 7.52
C THR A 248 2.49 12.93 6.12
N ALA A 249 1.28 13.46 5.94
CA ALA A 249 0.87 14.13 4.71
C ALA A 249 0.33 15.52 5.03
N SER A 250 1.09 16.56 4.65
CA SER A 250 0.78 17.95 4.98
C SER A 250 0.85 18.82 3.73
N ASN A 251 -0.26 19.47 3.36
CA ASN A 251 -0.32 20.36 2.19
C ASN A 251 0.08 19.68 0.86
N VAL A 252 -0.21 18.37 0.73
CA VAL A 252 0.01 17.62 -0.51
C VAL A 252 -1.28 17.31 -1.25
N ASP A 253 -1.22 17.19 -2.57
CA ASP A 253 -2.32 16.80 -3.45
C ASP A 253 -2.17 15.33 -3.92
N GLN A 254 -3.00 14.94 -4.88
CA GLN A 254 -3.07 13.56 -5.39
C GLN A 254 -1.80 13.10 -6.12
N THR A 255 -0.84 13.99 -6.37
CA THR A 255 0.46 13.64 -6.93
C THR A 255 1.41 13.02 -5.90
N ALA A 256 1.08 13.13 -4.59
CA ALA A 256 1.72 12.37 -3.54
C ALA A 256 1.08 10.98 -3.45
N VAL A 257 1.86 9.94 -3.76
CA VAL A 257 1.38 8.54 -3.80
C VAL A 257 2.17 7.69 -2.81
N LEU A 258 1.46 6.89 -2.02
CA LEU A 258 2.02 5.84 -1.16
C LEU A 258 1.40 4.50 -1.58
N ASP A 259 2.24 3.55 -1.99
CA ASP A 259 1.75 2.31 -2.63
C ASP A 259 2.58 1.07 -2.24
N GLY A 260 1.93 0.06 -1.65
CA GLY A 260 2.57 -1.25 -1.39
C GLY A 260 3.41 -1.27 -0.12
N PHE A 261 2.95 -0.64 0.97
CA PHE A 261 3.66 -0.59 2.24
C PHE A 261 2.85 -1.15 3.39
N ILE A 262 3.54 -1.80 4.32
CA ILE A 262 3.04 -2.05 5.67
C ILE A 262 3.49 -0.89 6.56
N ILE A 263 2.55 -0.23 7.24
CA ILE A 263 2.79 0.88 8.17
C ILE A 263 2.46 0.39 9.57
N THR A 264 3.45 0.34 10.46
CA THR A 264 3.31 -0.25 11.79
C THR A 264 4.09 0.49 12.87
N ALA A 265 3.80 0.17 14.13
CA ALA A 265 4.51 0.65 15.31
C ALA A 265 4.49 2.18 15.50
N GLY A 266 3.53 2.87 14.90
CA GLY A 266 3.27 4.27 15.19
C GLY A 266 2.54 4.44 16.53
N GLU A 267 2.95 5.42 17.33
CA GLU A 267 2.39 5.66 18.66
C GLU A 267 2.19 7.14 18.94
N ALA A 268 1.05 7.67 18.51
CA ALA A 268 0.67 9.04 18.77
C ALA A 268 0.35 9.22 20.27
N GLU A 269 1.26 9.87 21.01
CA GLU A 269 1.12 10.10 22.46
C GLU A 269 1.52 11.53 22.84
N ASN A 270 0.80 12.08 23.81
CA ASN A 270 1.06 13.38 24.39
C ASN A 270 2.19 13.36 25.44
N TYR A 271 3.44 13.32 25.00
CA TYR A 271 4.59 13.50 25.91
C TYR A 271 4.75 14.97 26.30
N ALA A 272 4.10 15.40 27.40
CA ALA A 272 4.36 16.55 28.30
C ALA A 272 4.90 17.90 27.77
N ASN A 273 5.05 18.11 26.46
CA ASN A 273 5.57 19.31 25.84
C ASN A 273 4.42 20.11 25.20
N PRO A 274 3.89 21.13 25.90
CA PRO A 274 2.78 21.95 25.43
C PRO A 274 3.04 22.71 24.13
N ALA A 275 4.28 22.77 23.64
CA ALA A 275 4.61 23.44 22.37
C ALA A 275 4.29 22.61 21.11
N LEU A 276 4.02 21.30 21.24
CA LEU A 276 3.86 20.36 20.13
C LEU A 276 2.52 19.61 20.17
N LEU A 277 1.56 20.14 20.94
CA LEU A 277 0.47 19.39 21.55
C LEU A 277 -0.65 18.92 20.61
N GLU A 278 -0.95 19.65 19.53
CA GLU A 278 -2.15 19.37 18.73
C GLU A 278 -1.95 18.35 17.61
N ALA A 279 -0.72 18.13 17.13
CA ALA A 279 -0.46 17.21 16.02
C ALA A 279 -0.06 15.79 16.48
N ARG A 280 0.54 15.66 17.67
CA ARG A 280 1.17 14.40 18.12
C ARG A 280 0.22 13.34 18.68
N VAL A 281 -1.06 13.65 18.87
CA VAL A 281 -2.07 12.76 19.48
C VAL A 281 -3.00 12.09 18.46
N PHE A 282 -2.70 12.21 17.17
CA PHE A 282 -3.53 11.72 16.08
C PHE A 282 -2.73 10.85 15.12
N GLY A 283 -3.36 9.80 14.57
CA GLY A 283 -2.85 9.13 13.37
C GLY A 283 -1.54 8.38 13.59
N GLY A 284 -1.50 7.44 14.54
CA GLY A 284 -0.26 6.69 14.87
C GLY A 284 0.46 6.17 13.62
N GLY A 285 -0.27 5.51 12.73
CA GLY A 285 0.26 5.09 11.43
C GLY A 285 0.45 6.28 10.48
N MET A 286 -0.62 7.06 10.24
CA MET A 286 -0.55 8.22 9.36
C MET A 286 -1.46 9.38 9.77
N ILE A 287 -0.96 10.61 9.62
CA ILE A 287 -1.74 11.83 9.75
C ILE A 287 -1.86 12.57 8.42
N VAL A 288 -3.08 13.03 8.11
CA VAL A 288 -3.40 13.81 6.90
C VAL A 288 -3.92 15.19 7.31
N SER A 289 -3.20 16.25 6.91
CA SER A 289 -3.53 17.63 7.25
C SER A 289 -3.49 18.53 6.01
N ASN A 290 -4.64 19.11 5.65
CA ASN A 290 -4.82 19.92 4.46
C ASN A 290 -4.26 19.22 3.20
N ALA A 291 -4.51 17.92 3.10
CA ALA A 291 -3.85 17.07 2.11
C ALA A 291 -4.81 16.06 1.47
N SER A 292 -4.53 15.69 0.23
CA SER A 292 -5.33 14.75 -0.57
C SER A 292 -4.45 13.71 -1.30
N PRO A 293 -3.54 13.00 -0.61
CA PRO A 293 -2.72 11.97 -1.23
C PRO A 293 -3.53 10.78 -1.74
N ILE A 294 -2.92 9.99 -2.62
CA ILE A 294 -3.39 8.65 -2.97
C ILE A 294 -2.61 7.64 -2.14
N VAL A 295 -3.29 6.89 -1.29
CA VAL A 295 -2.74 5.79 -0.50
C VAL A 295 -3.39 4.51 -1.00
N ARG A 296 -2.59 3.57 -1.49
CA ARG A 296 -3.12 2.33 -2.07
C ARG A 296 -2.30 1.10 -1.74
N ASN A 297 -2.92 -0.08 -1.70
CA ASN A 297 -2.21 -1.33 -1.37
C ASN A 297 -1.37 -1.21 -0.09
N CYS A 298 -1.86 -0.47 0.90
CA CYS A 298 -1.14 -0.18 2.13
C CYS A 298 -1.83 -0.80 3.33
N TRP A 299 -1.05 -1.37 4.24
CA TRP A 299 -1.56 -2.05 5.43
C TRP A 299 -1.16 -1.25 6.67
N PHE A 300 -2.14 -0.66 7.36
CA PHE A 300 -1.95 -0.01 8.65
C PHE A 300 -2.18 -1.05 9.74
N ILE A 301 -1.09 -1.51 10.37
CA ILE A 301 -1.11 -2.64 11.30
C ILE A 301 -0.64 -2.19 12.68
N LYS A 302 -1.40 -2.51 13.73
CA LYS A 302 -1.00 -2.35 15.14
C LYS A 302 -0.48 -0.94 15.50
N ASN A 303 -0.98 0.09 14.82
CA ASN A 303 -0.67 1.48 15.15
C ASN A 303 -1.59 2.00 16.25
N ARG A 304 -1.10 2.96 17.04
CA ARG A 304 -1.75 3.41 18.27
C ARG A 304 -1.84 4.92 18.36
N ALA A 305 -2.95 5.40 18.92
CA ALA A 305 -3.11 6.77 19.37
C ALA A 305 -3.64 6.77 20.81
N TYR A 306 -2.79 7.10 21.77
CA TYR A 306 -3.09 6.99 23.20
C TYR A 306 -3.15 8.34 23.89
N THR A 307 -4.10 8.49 24.81
CA THR A 307 -4.19 9.65 25.71
C THR A 307 -3.58 9.27 27.05
N ASP A 308 -2.54 9.98 27.50
CA ASP A 308 -2.00 9.79 28.85
C ASP A 308 -3.07 10.17 29.90
N PRO A 309 -3.57 9.22 30.71
CA PRO A 309 -4.60 9.49 31.70
C PRO A 309 -4.18 10.44 32.82
N LEU A 310 -2.87 10.73 32.95
CA LEU A 310 -2.32 11.65 33.94
C LEU A 310 -2.10 13.06 33.38
N ASN A 311 -2.25 13.28 32.07
CA ASN A 311 -2.03 14.58 31.44
C ASN A 311 -3.30 15.43 31.45
N ILE A 312 -3.46 16.22 32.51
CA ILE A 312 -4.59 17.15 32.69
C ILE A 312 -4.68 18.28 31.64
N ASN A 313 -3.63 18.47 30.82
CA ASN A 313 -3.61 19.48 29.77
C ASN A 313 -3.99 18.91 28.40
N ASP A 314 -4.37 17.62 28.32
CA ASP A 314 -4.77 17.02 27.05
C ASP A 314 -6.07 17.66 26.53
N PRO A 315 -6.07 18.29 25.33
CA PRO A 315 -7.24 18.97 24.79
C PRO A 315 -8.39 18.03 24.38
N GLY A 316 -8.18 16.71 24.33
CA GLY A 316 -9.23 15.76 23.96
C GLY A 316 -8.72 14.31 23.85
N PRO A 317 -9.55 13.38 23.38
CA PRO A 317 -9.13 11.99 23.20
C PRO A 317 -8.26 11.82 21.94
N SER A 318 -7.20 11.03 22.06
CA SER A 318 -6.33 10.61 20.96
C SER A 318 -7.12 9.78 19.96
N SER A 319 -6.97 10.06 18.68
CA SER A 319 -7.89 9.54 17.65
C SER A 319 -7.18 9.04 16.40
N GLY A 320 -7.71 7.98 15.77
CA GLY A 320 -7.15 7.40 14.55
C GLY A 320 -5.87 6.62 14.81
N GLY A 321 -5.96 5.40 15.35
CA GLY A 321 -4.77 4.59 15.66
C GLY A 321 -3.99 4.29 14.39
N GLY A 322 -4.69 3.78 13.38
CA GLY A 322 -4.16 3.64 12.02
C GLY A 322 -3.97 5.00 11.36
N VAL A 323 -5.07 5.72 11.12
CA VAL A 323 -5.04 6.98 10.35
C VAL A 323 -5.91 8.07 10.98
N ALA A 324 -5.41 9.31 10.96
CA ALA A 324 -6.21 10.49 11.27
C ALA A 324 -6.21 11.49 10.11
N VAL A 325 -7.40 11.73 9.54
CA VAL A 325 -7.63 12.81 8.57
C VAL A 325 -8.15 14.03 9.30
N LEU A 326 -7.34 15.07 9.38
CA LEU A 326 -7.70 16.32 10.06
C LEU A 326 -8.25 17.38 9.11
N SER A 327 -7.95 17.29 7.81
CA SER A 327 -8.55 18.05 6.71
C SER A 327 -8.03 17.56 5.36
N GLY A 328 -8.79 17.81 4.29
CA GLY A 328 -8.48 17.38 2.92
C GLY A 328 -9.34 16.21 2.44
N SER A 329 -8.96 15.59 1.32
CA SER A 329 -9.74 14.55 0.65
C SER A 329 -8.85 13.40 0.13
N PRO A 330 -8.16 12.68 1.04
CA PRO A 330 -7.34 11.53 0.67
C PRO A 330 -8.18 10.39 0.08
N LEU A 331 -7.55 9.62 -0.81
CA LEU A 331 -8.06 8.35 -1.31
C LEU A 331 -7.30 7.21 -0.64
N PHE A 332 -8.01 6.29 0.00
CA PHE A 332 -7.52 4.99 0.44
C PHE A 332 -8.11 3.92 -0.46
N ASP A 333 -7.27 3.22 -1.20
CA ASP A 333 -7.65 2.29 -2.26
C ASP A 333 -6.98 0.93 -2.05
N SER A 334 -7.75 -0.13 -1.78
CA SER A 334 -7.18 -1.45 -1.51
C SER A 334 -6.25 -1.44 -0.28
N CYS A 335 -6.68 -0.74 0.78
CA CYS A 335 -5.92 -0.63 2.03
C CYS A 335 -6.52 -1.51 3.14
N LEU A 336 -5.65 -2.03 4.00
CA LEU A 336 -6.03 -2.84 5.15
C LEU A 336 -5.73 -2.06 6.44
N PHE A 337 -6.66 -2.07 7.39
CA PHE A 337 -6.52 -1.46 8.70
C PHE A 337 -6.73 -2.55 9.75
N LEU A 338 -5.64 -3.05 10.32
CA LEU A 338 -5.63 -4.27 11.10
C LEU A 338 -5.11 -4.01 12.51
N GLY A 339 -5.89 -4.35 13.53
CA GLY A 339 -5.42 -4.33 14.93
C GLY A 339 -4.99 -2.95 15.46
N ASN A 340 -5.45 -1.84 14.85
CA ASN A 340 -5.07 -0.51 15.30
C ASN A 340 -5.90 -0.07 16.51
N ILE A 341 -5.31 0.72 17.41
CA ILE A 341 -5.90 1.07 18.70
C ILE A 341 -5.95 2.59 18.88
N SER A 342 -7.11 3.12 19.28
CA SER A 342 -7.21 4.54 19.68
C SER A 342 -8.32 4.78 20.71
N SER A 343 -8.60 6.05 21.03
CA SER A 343 -9.80 6.40 21.80
C SER A 343 -11.02 6.77 20.97
N TRP A 344 -10.86 7.11 19.68
CA TRP A 344 -11.93 7.27 18.68
C TRP A 344 -11.42 6.89 17.29
N GLY A 345 -12.12 5.99 16.59
CA GLY A 345 -11.68 5.51 15.28
C GLY A 345 -10.40 4.68 15.43
N GLY A 346 -10.50 3.43 15.89
CA GLY A 346 -9.32 2.56 16.06
C GLY A 346 -8.53 2.46 14.76
N GLY A 347 -9.22 2.14 13.66
CA GLY A 347 -8.67 2.17 12.31
C GLY A 347 -8.48 3.60 11.77
N MET A 348 -9.55 4.40 11.74
CA MET A 348 -9.54 5.72 11.12
C MET A 348 -10.40 6.77 11.84
N TYR A 349 -9.84 7.96 12.03
CA TYR A 349 -10.55 9.16 12.50
C TYR A 349 -10.60 10.23 11.40
N ILE A 350 -11.78 10.80 11.15
CA ILE A 350 -11.99 11.78 10.07
C ILE A 350 -12.63 13.06 10.63
N ARG A 351 -11.97 14.19 10.42
CA ARG A 351 -12.38 15.54 10.84
C ARG A 351 -12.12 16.54 9.72
N SER A 352 -13.01 17.53 9.58
CA SER A 352 -12.92 18.63 8.60
C SER A 352 -12.56 18.20 7.16
N SER A 353 -12.93 16.99 6.77
CA SER A 353 -12.80 16.49 5.40
C SER A 353 -14.08 16.78 4.62
N ASP A 354 -13.97 16.95 3.31
CA ASP A 354 -15.11 17.05 2.38
C ASP A 354 -15.05 16.00 1.26
N GLY A 355 -14.36 14.86 1.49
CA GLY A 355 -14.26 13.83 0.45
C GLY A 355 -13.31 12.67 0.71
N THR A 356 -12.97 12.34 1.97
CA THR A 356 -12.22 11.10 2.25
C THR A 356 -12.96 9.90 1.66
N THR A 357 -12.25 9.10 0.86
CA THR A 357 -12.81 7.90 0.23
C THR A 357 -11.99 6.69 0.65
N CYS A 358 -12.66 5.67 1.17
CA CYS A 358 -12.12 4.34 1.40
C CYS A 358 -12.83 3.40 0.42
N ARG A 359 -12.07 2.81 -0.51
CA ARG A 359 -12.61 1.83 -1.45
C ARG A 359 -11.78 0.57 -1.48
N ASN A 360 -12.44 -0.56 -1.66
CA ASN A 360 -11.78 -1.87 -1.71
C ASN A 360 -10.98 -2.19 -0.43
N CYS A 361 -11.39 -1.64 0.71
CA CYS A 361 -10.61 -1.73 1.96
C CYS A 361 -11.10 -2.85 2.88
N ILE A 362 -10.27 -3.18 3.87
CA ILE A 362 -10.65 -4.00 5.03
C ILE A 362 -10.32 -3.24 6.33
N PHE A 363 -11.26 -3.23 7.26
CA PHE A 363 -11.04 -2.81 8.65
C PHE A 363 -11.32 -4.02 9.55
N SER A 364 -10.27 -4.62 10.11
CA SER A 364 -10.36 -5.83 10.94
C SER A 364 -9.68 -5.64 12.30
N GLY A 365 -10.31 -6.12 13.36
CA GLY A 365 -9.70 -6.18 14.70
C GLY A 365 -9.29 -4.83 15.29
N ASN A 366 -9.76 -3.69 14.78
CA ASN A 366 -9.39 -2.39 15.32
C ASN A 366 -10.14 -2.13 16.63
N GLU A 367 -9.47 -1.52 17.59
CA GLU A 367 -10.00 -1.31 18.93
C GLU A 367 -10.08 0.16 19.33
N CYS A 368 -11.13 0.48 20.06
CA CYS A 368 -11.35 1.78 20.65
C CYS A 368 -11.43 1.65 22.17
N HIS A 369 -10.51 2.30 22.89
CA HIS A 369 -10.40 2.21 24.35
C HIS A 369 -10.85 3.54 24.99
N PRO A 370 -11.66 3.52 26.06
CA PRO A 370 -12.04 4.73 26.76
C PRO A 370 -10.82 5.47 27.30
N SER A 371 -10.80 6.79 27.18
CA SER A 371 -9.75 7.63 27.75
C SER A 371 -10.28 8.56 28.83
N SER A 372 -9.35 9.02 29.66
CA SER A 372 -9.57 10.02 30.69
C SER A 372 -8.41 11.00 30.63
N ASN A 373 -8.61 12.26 31.01
CA ASN A 373 -7.53 13.22 31.25
C ASN A 373 -7.41 13.58 32.75
N GLY A 374 -7.87 12.68 33.62
CA GLY A 374 -7.93 12.88 35.07
C GLY A 374 -9.06 13.79 35.55
N PHE A 375 -9.76 14.49 34.64
CA PHE A 375 -10.92 15.34 34.96
C PHE A 375 -12.20 14.92 34.24
N LEU A 376 -12.11 14.58 32.95
CA LEU A 376 -13.21 14.08 32.13
C LEU A 376 -12.89 12.66 31.67
N VAL A 377 -13.93 11.82 31.60
CA VAL A 377 -13.89 10.51 30.95
C VAL A 377 -14.61 10.62 29.62
N PHE A 378 -13.93 10.21 28.55
CA PHE A 378 -14.47 10.18 27.20
C PHE A 378 -14.81 8.74 26.83
N GLY A 379 -16.04 8.52 26.35
CA GLY A 379 -16.46 7.22 25.86
C GLY A 379 -15.81 6.90 24.52
N ALA A 380 -15.41 5.64 24.34
CA ALA A 380 -14.87 5.11 23.11
C ALA A 380 -15.98 4.96 22.04
N ARG A 381 -15.66 5.27 20.78
CA ARG A 381 -16.61 5.35 19.67
C ARG A 381 -15.94 5.03 18.33
N GLY A 382 -16.60 4.21 17.50
CA GLY A 382 -16.09 3.87 16.17
C GLY A 382 -14.85 2.98 16.27
N GLY A 383 -15.02 1.68 16.51
CA GLY A 383 -13.88 0.75 16.58
C GLY A 383 -13.07 0.75 15.28
N ALA A 384 -13.75 0.73 14.12
CA ALA A 384 -13.08 0.95 12.84
C ALA A 384 -12.98 2.43 12.48
N ILE A 385 -14.12 3.11 12.30
CA ILE A 385 -14.17 4.45 11.71
C ILE A 385 -14.97 5.40 12.60
N TYR A 386 -14.38 6.57 12.89
CA TYR A 386 -15.08 7.69 13.50
C TYR A 386 -15.13 8.88 12.53
N VAL A 387 -16.34 9.42 12.30
CA VAL A 387 -16.58 10.59 11.45
C VAL A 387 -17.08 11.76 12.30
N ASP A 388 -16.24 12.79 12.45
CA ASP A 388 -16.58 14.00 13.21
C ASP A 388 -17.69 14.83 12.53
N THR A 389 -18.38 15.66 13.30
CA THR A 389 -19.47 16.52 12.81
C THR A 389 -19.04 17.47 11.68
N SER A 390 -17.76 17.82 11.65
CA SER A 390 -17.16 18.69 10.62
C SER A 390 -16.82 17.96 9.32
N ALA A 391 -16.80 16.63 9.32
CA ALA A 391 -16.50 15.84 8.13
C ALA A 391 -17.77 15.58 7.30
N GLN A 392 -17.66 15.78 6.00
CA GLN A 392 -18.73 15.63 5.04
C GLN A 392 -18.28 14.77 3.86
N ASN A 393 -19.25 14.14 3.18
CA ASN A 393 -19.03 13.37 1.97
C ASN A 393 -18.00 12.23 2.12
N VAL A 394 -17.88 11.66 3.32
CA VAL A 394 -17.05 10.46 3.51
C VAL A 394 -17.67 9.29 2.75
N GLU A 395 -16.87 8.58 1.98
CA GLU A 395 -17.29 7.44 1.17
C GLU A 395 -16.59 6.16 1.63
N VAL A 396 -17.40 5.12 1.87
CA VAL A 396 -16.96 3.75 2.11
C VAL A 396 -17.65 2.86 1.08
N VAL A 397 -16.89 2.27 0.18
CA VAL A 397 -17.43 1.48 -0.93
C VAL A 397 -16.63 0.20 -1.15
N ASN A 398 -17.28 -0.91 -1.48
CA ASN A 398 -16.61 -2.20 -1.70
C ASN A 398 -15.70 -2.56 -0.52
N THR A 399 -16.17 -2.41 0.71
CA THR A 399 -15.32 -2.49 1.91
C THR A 399 -15.90 -3.47 2.91
N THR A 400 -15.04 -4.23 3.58
CA THR A 400 -15.42 -5.06 4.73
C THR A 400 -14.96 -4.41 6.02
N ILE A 401 -15.87 -4.29 6.98
CA ILE A 401 -15.60 -3.79 8.34
C ILE A 401 -16.06 -4.85 9.33
N SER A 402 -15.13 -5.60 9.90
CA SER A 402 -15.44 -6.76 10.73
C SER A 402 -14.56 -6.88 11.97
N GLU A 403 -15.07 -7.51 13.01
CA GLU A 403 -14.31 -7.82 14.24
C GLU A 403 -13.71 -6.59 14.95
N ASN A 404 -14.22 -5.38 14.67
CA ASN A 404 -13.76 -4.17 15.35
C ASN A 404 -14.52 -3.97 16.65
N LYS A 405 -13.85 -3.43 17.66
CA LYS A 405 -14.36 -3.40 19.02
C LYS A 405 -14.25 -2.02 19.66
N VAL A 406 -15.30 -1.66 20.38
CA VAL A 406 -15.29 -0.54 21.31
C VAL A 406 -15.35 -1.10 22.73
N LEU A 407 -14.33 -0.82 23.53
CA LEU A 407 -14.32 -1.13 24.95
C LEU A 407 -15.13 -0.08 25.71
N SER A 408 -15.76 -0.50 26.79
CA SER A 408 -16.46 0.38 27.71
C SER A 408 -15.80 0.37 29.07
N ASN A 409 -16.10 1.39 29.87
CA ASN A 409 -15.73 1.44 31.28
C ASN A 409 -16.99 1.69 32.12
N PHE A 410 -16.85 1.69 33.44
CA PHE A 410 -18.01 1.84 34.34
C PHE A 410 -18.74 3.20 34.23
N GLU A 411 -18.17 4.18 33.50
CA GLU A 411 -18.68 5.55 33.44
C GLU A 411 -19.23 5.93 32.05
N THR A 412 -18.86 5.22 30.99
CA THR A 412 -19.22 5.54 29.61
C THR A 412 -19.58 4.29 28.81
N THR A 413 -20.64 4.40 28.01
CA THR A 413 -21.10 3.33 27.10
C THR A 413 -20.33 3.39 25.79
N GLY A 414 -19.82 2.24 25.34
CA GLY A 414 -19.19 2.08 24.03
C GLY A 414 -20.23 2.00 22.92
N MET A 415 -20.02 2.72 21.81
CA MET A 415 -20.97 2.81 20.70
C MET A 415 -20.30 2.69 19.33
N GLY A 416 -20.95 2.00 18.39
CA GLY A 416 -20.46 1.88 17.01
C GLY A 416 -19.14 1.11 16.94
N GLY A 417 -19.19 -0.20 17.18
CA GLY A 417 -18.06 -1.11 17.03
C GLY A 417 -17.39 -0.98 15.65
N ALA A 418 -18.18 -0.89 14.59
CA ALA A 418 -17.68 -0.59 13.25
C ALA A 418 -17.56 0.93 13.03
N VAL A 419 -18.70 1.63 12.91
CA VAL A 419 -18.73 3.05 12.52
C VAL A 419 -19.50 3.89 13.53
N TYR A 420 -18.88 5.01 13.95
CA TYR A 420 -19.59 6.09 14.65
C TYR A 420 -19.49 7.40 13.85
N ALA A 421 -20.61 7.92 13.36
CA ALA A 421 -20.63 9.15 12.56
C ALA A 421 -21.50 10.25 13.17
N ARG A 422 -20.93 11.44 13.28
CA ARG A 422 -21.61 12.72 13.54
C ARG A 422 -21.65 13.61 12.29
N GLY A 423 -20.72 13.39 11.37
CA GLY A 423 -20.68 13.99 10.04
C GLY A 423 -21.58 13.24 9.03
N SER A 424 -21.30 13.39 7.73
CA SER A 424 -21.98 12.59 6.71
C SER A 424 -21.09 11.49 6.13
N ILE A 425 -21.66 10.29 6.01
CA ILE A 425 -21.01 9.10 5.45
C ILE A 425 -21.95 8.38 4.48
N ARG A 426 -21.37 7.87 3.39
CA ARG A 426 -22.03 6.99 2.42
C ARG A 426 -21.38 5.62 2.49
N VAL A 427 -22.19 4.58 2.65
CA VAL A 427 -21.73 3.19 2.71
C VAL A 427 -22.44 2.40 1.62
N ARG A 428 -21.68 1.78 0.71
CA ARG A 428 -22.21 1.06 -0.46
C ARG A 428 -21.42 -0.21 -0.77
N ASN A 429 -22.09 -1.27 -1.24
CA ASN A 429 -21.42 -2.53 -1.60
C ASN A 429 -20.48 -3.02 -0.48
N ALA A 430 -20.91 -2.88 0.77
CA ALA A 430 -20.05 -3.09 1.93
C ALA A 430 -20.60 -4.21 2.80
N ILE A 431 -19.70 -4.90 3.50
CA ILE A 431 -20.04 -5.87 4.54
C ILE A 431 -19.63 -5.29 5.89
N VAL A 432 -20.57 -5.19 6.82
CA VAL A 432 -20.34 -4.72 8.19
C VAL A 432 -20.88 -5.78 9.15
N TRP A 433 -19.98 -6.58 9.71
CA TRP A 433 -20.36 -7.81 10.41
C TRP A 433 -19.50 -8.06 11.65
N ASN A 434 -20.07 -8.72 12.66
CA ASN A 434 -19.36 -9.14 13.89
C ASN A 434 -18.57 -8.04 14.61
N ASN A 435 -18.97 -6.78 14.50
CA ASN A 435 -18.34 -5.74 15.31
C ASN A 435 -18.92 -5.79 16.74
N LEU A 436 -18.21 -5.18 17.69
CA LEU A 436 -18.57 -5.27 19.11
C LEU A 436 -18.60 -3.89 19.77
N ALA A 437 -19.72 -3.57 20.39
CA ALA A 437 -19.91 -2.44 21.30
C ALA A 437 -21.05 -2.76 22.28
N ASP A 438 -21.17 -1.99 23.36
CA ASP A 438 -22.31 -2.13 24.28
C ASP A 438 -23.63 -1.81 23.58
N GLU A 439 -23.62 -0.78 22.73
CA GLU A 439 -24.79 -0.29 22.00
C GLU A 439 -24.46 -0.13 20.52
N SER A 440 -25.35 -0.65 19.67
CA SER A 440 -25.25 -0.54 18.20
C SER A 440 -23.87 -0.96 17.68
N PRO A 441 -23.52 -2.25 17.79
CA PRO A 441 -22.18 -2.77 17.45
C PRO A 441 -21.73 -2.46 16.03
N GLU A 442 -22.63 -2.47 15.05
CA GLU A 442 -22.23 -2.21 13.67
C GLU A 442 -22.07 -0.71 13.41
N MET A 443 -23.16 0.05 13.35
CA MET A 443 -23.11 1.46 12.95
C MET A 443 -24.06 2.32 13.77
N THR A 444 -23.64 3.53 14.17
CA THR A 444 -24.49 4.48 14.92
C THR A 444 -23.96 5.91 14.91
N GLY A 445 -24.70 6.85 15.51
CA GLY A 445 -24.29 8.23 15.72
C GLY A 445 -25.29 9.26 15.20
N ASP A 446 -25.04 10.53 15.51
CA ASP A 446 -25.99 11.63 15.28
C ASP A 446 -25.88 12.24 13.86
N GLY A 447 -25.04 11.66 13.02
CA GLY A 447 -24.72 12.14 11.68
C GLY A 447 -25.72 11.72 10.61
N SER A 448 -25.37 12.00 9.36
CA SER A 448 -26.15 11.58 8.19
C SER A 448 -25.55 10.33 7.57
N TYR A 449 -26.33 9.26 7.56
CA TYR A 449 -26.01 8.02 6.89
C TYR A 449 -26.75 7.90 5.56
N THR A 450 -26.03 7.56 4.49
CA THR A 450 -26.63 7.05 3.26
C THR A 450 -26.08 5.67 2.99
N VAL A 451 -26.84 4.63 3.37
CA VAL A 451 -26.43 3.24 3.24
C VAL A 451 -27.25 2.56 2.16
N ARG A 452 -26.60 1.85 1.24
CA ARG A 452 -27.27 1.07 0.19
C ARG A 452 -26.49 -0.17 -0.21
N ASP A 453 -27.19 -1.19 -0.68
CA ASP A 453 -26.58 -2.33 -1.36
C ASP A 453 -25.47 -2.97 -0.49
N SER A 454 -25.77 -3.22 0.78
CA SER A 454 -24.78 -3.63 1.80
C SER A 454 -25.34 -4.74 2.69
N ASN A 455 -24.44 -5.56 3.25
CA ASN A 455 -24.74 -6.56 4.27
C ASN A 455 -24.32 -6.01 5.63
N ILE A 456 -25.29 -5.76 6.52
CA ILE A 456 -25.05 -5.16 7.84
C ILE A 456 -25.76 -5.97 8.90
N LYS A 457 -24.99 -6.55 9.83
CA LYS A 457 -25.53 -7.41 10.89
C LYS A 457 -26.59 -6.69 11.74
N GLY A 458 -27.74 -7.32 11.90
CA GLY A 458 -28.91 -6.74 12.59
C GLY A 458 -29.67 -5.69 11.75
N GLY A 459 -29.29 -5.50 10.49
CA GLY A 459 -29.86 -4.53 9.57
C GLY A 459 -29.41 -3.09 9.81
N PHE A 460 -29.78 -2.20 8.88
CA PHE A 460 -29.59 -0.76 9.02
C PHE A 460 -30.59 0.02 8.17
N ALA A 461 -30.90 1.25 8.57
CA ALA A 461 -31.75 2.13 7.78
C ALA A 461 -31.07 2.52 6.45
N GLY A 462 -31.56 1.95 5.35
CA GLY A 462 -30.97 2.14 4.03
C GLY A 462 -31.86 1.54 2.94
N ALA A 463 -31.33 1.47 1.71
CA ALA A 463 -32.00 0.78 0.61
C ALA A 463 -31.25 -0.51 0.26
N ARG A 464 -31.96 -1.65 0.17
CA ARG A 464 -31.36 -2.95 -0.15
C ARG A 464 -30.25 -3.31 0.84
N ILE A 465 -30.62 -3.30 2.12
CA ILE A 465 -29.76 -3.77 3.21
C ILE A 465 -30.21 -5.18 3.56
N ILE A 466 -29.27 -6.12 3.54
CA ILE A 466 -29.43 -7.46 4.10
C ILE A 466 -28.69 -7.53 5.45
N GLY A 467 -28.91 -8.57 6.24
CA GLY A 467 -28.24 -8.76 7.54
C GLY A 467 -29.19 -8.76 8.75
N GLU A 468 -30.49 -8.60 8.53
CA GLU A 468 -31.50 -8.66 9.61
C GLU A 468 -31.75 -10.09 10.10
N ASN A 469 -31.53 -11.09 9.24
CA ASN A 469 -31.82 -12.48 9.54
C ASN A 469 -30.54 -13.30 9.74
N PRO A 470 -30.61 -14.43 10.48
CA PRO A 470 -29.47 -15.32 10.66
C PRO A 470 -28.89 -15.88 9.35
N GLU A 471 -29.72 -16.09 8.32
CA GLU A 471 -29.28 -16.55 7.00
C GLU A 471 -28.52 -15.50 6.18
N ASP A 472 -28.47 -14.25 6.65
CA ASP A 472 -27.75 -13.16 5.98
C ASP A 472 -26.24 -13.11 6.38
N ASP A 473 -25.73 -14.13 7.09
CA ASP A 473 -24.31 -14.24 7.42
C ASP A 473 -23.45 -14.23 6.14
N PRO A 474 -22.42 -13.39 6.02
CA PRO A 474 -21.60 -13.31 4.80
C PRO A 474 -20.78 -14.57 4.52
N LEU A 475 -20.71 -15.55 5.44
CA LEU A 475 -19.97 -16.80 5.25
C LEU A 475 -18.51 -16.58 4.84
N PHE A 476 -17.77 -15.75 5.58
CA PHE A 476 -16.33 -15.58 5.35
C PHE A 476 -15.57 -16.91 5.48
N ARG A 477 -14.56 -17.15 4.64
CA ARG A 477 -13.80 -18.41 4.61
C ARG A 477 -13.07 -18.68 5.92
N ASN A 478 -12.30 -17.72 6.41
CA ASN A 478 -11.61 -17.84 7.69
C ASN A 478 -11.25 -16.47 8.30
N PRO A 479 -12.20 -15.76 8.92
CA PRO A 479 -12.03 -14.37 9.36
C PRO A 479 -11.05 -14.15 10.53
N PHE A 480 -10.44 -15.22 11.07
CA PHE A 480 -9.41 -15.17 12.13
C PHE A 480 -8.11 -15.88 11.71
N GLY A 481 -7.97 -16.18 10.41
CA GLY A 481 -6.77 -16.80 9.88
C GLY A 481 -6.35 -18.10 10.54
N LEU A 482 -5.07 -18.44 10.37
CA LEU A 482 -4.45 -19.65 10.93
C LEU A 482 -4.12 -19.47 12.42
N ASP A 483 -3.89 -18.23 12.87
CA ASP A 483 -3.53 -17.94 14.25
C ASP A 483 -4.75 -17.86 15.20
N GLY A 484 -5.96 -17.76 14.65
CA GLY A 484 -7.21 -17.68 15.40
C GLY A 484 -7.43 -16.33 16.08
N VAL A 485 -6.75 -15.29 15.63
CA VAL A 485 -6.81 -13.91 16.13
C VAL A 485 -7.34 -13.01 15.03
N ALA A 486 -8.26 -12.11 15.36
CA ALA A 486 -8.74 -11.12 14.40
C ALA A 486 -7.74 -9.95 14.25
N GLY A 487 -7.73 -9.33 13.08
CA GLY A 487 -6.95 -8.12 12.82
C GLY A 487 -5.48 -8.42 12.58
N THR A 488 -5.19 -9.58 12.00
CA THR A 488 -3.86 -10.05 11.61
C THR A 488 -3.81 -10.27 10.09
N MET A 489 -2.60 -10.48 9.56
CA MET A 489 -2.39 -10.56 8.11
C MET A 489 -2.91 -11.86 7.48
N ASP A 490 -3.26 -12.85 8.30
CA ASP A 490 -3.80 -14.14 7.88
C ASP A 490 -5.33 -14.21 7.89
N ASP A 491 -6.03 -13.13 8.30
CA ASP A 491 -7.49 -13.01 8.19
C ASP A 491 -7.96 -13.21 6.73
N ASP A 492 -8.92 -14.11 6.51
CA ASP A 492 -9.50 -14.39 5.19
C ASP A 492 -10.98 -14.04 5.13
N TYR A 493 -11.26 -12.85 4.58
CA TYR A 493 -12.60 -12.29 4.38
C TYR A 493 -13.21 -12.59 3.01
N ARG A 494 -12.62 -13.50 2.23
CA ARG A 494 -13.26 -14.00 1.00
C ARG A 494 -14.57 -14.70 1.35
N LEU A 495 -15.55 -14.59 0.46
CA LEU A 495 -16.86 -15.22 0.62
C LEU A 495 -16.78 -16.70 0.27
N GLN A 496 -17.54 -17.53 0.99
CA GLN A 496 -17.75 -18.92 0.62
C GLN A 496 -18.95 -19.06 -0.33
N LEU A 497 -19.00 -20.21 -1.00
CA LEU A 497 -20.14 -20.63 -1.79
C LEU A 497 -21.45 -20.55 -1.00
N GLY A 498 -22.49 -19.97 -1.60
CA GLY A 498 -23.80 -19.79 -0.97
C GLY A 498 -23.89 -18.62 0.00
N SER A 499 -22.86 -17.77 0.07
CA SER A 499 -22.94 -16.51 0.80
C SER A 499 -24.06 -15.63 0.23
N PRO A 500 -24.90 -15.00 1.08
CA PRO A 500 -25.91 -14.03 0.68
C PRO A 500 -25.31 -12.71 0.19
N SER A 501 -24.00 -12.51 0.35
CA SER A 501 -23.27 -11.36 -0.16
C SER A 501 -22.73 -11.55 -1.58
N VAL A 502 -22.84 -12.76 -2.14
CA VAL A 502 -22.49 -13.07 -3.53
C VAL A 502 -23.59 -12.59 -4.47
N ASP A 503 -23.20 -11.97 -5.59
CA ASP A 503 -24.06 -11.36 -6.60
C ASP A 503 -25.11 -10.40 -6.04
N ALA A 504 -24.88 -9.83 -4.85
CA ALA A 504 -25.90 -9.09 -4.10
C ALA A 504 -25.71 -7.57 -4.16
N GLY A 505 -24.54 -7.12 -4.61
CA GLY A 505 -24.14 -5.72 -4.68
C GLY A 505 -24.78 -4.96 -5.84
N ARG A 506 -24.07 -3.90 -6.25
CA ARG A 506 -24.47 -3.03 -7.35
C ARG A 506 -23.27 -2.63 -8.20
N ASP A 507 -23.26 -3.05 -9.46
CA ASP A 507 -22.15 -2.81 -10.39
C ASP A 507 -21.86 -1.31 -10.55
N ALA A 508 -22.92 -0.50 -10.66
CA ALA A 508 -22.81 0.95 -10.81
C ALA A 508 -22.25 1.68 -9.56
N SER A 509 -22.10 0.98 -8.43
CA SER A 509 -21.42 1.50 -7.24
C SER A 509 -19.91 1.24 -7.27
N VAL A 510 -19.44 0.31 -8.10
CA VAL A 510 -18.01 0.03 -8.30
C VAL A 510 -17.38 1.19 -9.08
N PRO A 511 -16.32 1.83 -8.57
CA PRO A 511 -15.59 2.84 -9.31
C PRO A 511 -15.03 2.29 -10.62
N ASN A 512 -15.14 3.03 -11.73
CA ASN A 512 -14.75 2.54 -13.06
C ASN A 512 -13.26 2.19 -13.21
N ASP A 513 -12.42 2.75 -12.34
CA ASP A 513 -10.98 2.51 -12.28
C ASP A 513 -10.60 1.36 -11.33
N LEU A 514 -11.56 0.80 -10.59
CA LEU A 514 -11.39 -0.42 -9.78
C LEU A 514 -11.74 -1.64 -10.64
N LEU A 515 -10.76 -2.10 -11.41
CA LEU A 515 -10.93 -3.22 -12.36
C LEU A 515 -10.81 -4.59 -11.69
N THR A 516 -10.07 -4.65 -10.58
CA THR A 516 -9.81 -5.87 -9.84
C THR A 516 -10.28 -5.76 -8.40
N ASP A 517 -10.56 -6.91 -7.80
CA ASP A 517 -10.79 -7.06 -6.38
C ASP A 517 -9.45 -7.04 -5.61
N LEU A 518 -9.49 -7.31 -4.30
CA LEU A 518 -8.31 -7.26 -3.44
C LEU A 518 -7.30 -8.41 -3.70
N ASP A 519 -7.69 -9.47 -4.40
CA ASP A 519 -6.79 -10.54 -4.85
C ASP A 519 -6.16 -10.27 -6.21
N GLY A 520 -6.58 -9.19 -6.87
CA GLY A 520 -6.15 -8.88 -8.23
C GLY A 520 -6.97 -9.59 -9.31
N PHE A 521 -8.05 -10.29 -8.94
CA PHE A 521 -8.99 -10.89 -9.89
C PHE A 521 -10.03 -9.88 -10.34
N ARG A 522 -10.76 -10.15 -11.43
CA ARG A 522 -11.71 -9.21 -12.00
C ARG A 522 -12.79 -8.84 -10.97
N ARG A 523 -13.08 -7.54 -10.80
CA ARG A 523 -13.99 -7.08 -9.75
C ARG A 523 -15.46 -7.43 -9.98
N ILE A 524 -15.90 -7.63 -11.21
CA ILE A 524 -17.30 -7.93 -11.54
C ILE A 524 -17.31 -9.21 -12.38
N VAL A 525 -17.77 -10.30 -11.78
CA VAL A 525 -17.86 -11.65 -12.38
C VAL A 525 -19.27 -12.19 -12.14
N ASP A 526 -19.94 -12.60 -13.20
CA ASP A 526 -21.24 -13.28 -13.10
C ASP A 526 -20.98 -14.77 -13.03
N HIS A 527 -21.60 -15.44 -12.06
CA HIS A 527 -21.51 -16.87 -11.89
C HIS A 527 -22.88 -17.46 -12.19
N THR A 528 -22.99 -18.19 -13.31
CA THR A 528 -24.28 -18.68 -13.84
C THR A 528 -25.03 -19.60 -12.88
N ASP A 529 -24.34 -20.20 -11.92
CA ASP A 529 -24.91 -21.10 -10.91
C ASP A 529 -25.55 -20.37 -9.74
N PHE A 530 -25.28 -19.06 -9.57
CA PHE A 530 -25.85 -18.26 -8.50
C PHE A 530 -26.94 -17.31 -9.03
N PRO A 531 -28.02 -17.12 -8.25
CA PRO A 531 -29.03 -16.15 -8.62
C PRO A 531 -28.49 -14.72 -8.45
N ASN A 532 -28.58 -13.92 -9.50
CA ASN A 532 -28.16 -12.51 -9.54
C ASN A 532 -29.11 -11.67 -8.65
N ASN A 533 -28.82 -11.62 -7.35
CA ASN A 533 -29.65 -10.97 -6.33
C ASN A 533 -29.43 -9.45 -6.25
N GLY A 534 -28.50 -8.93 -7.04
CA GLY A 534 -28.06 -7.56 -7.10
C GLY A 534 -29.08 -6.60 -7.72
N PHE A 535 -28.71 -5.32 -7.79
CA PHE A 535 -29.64 -4.29 -8.23
C PHE A 535 -29.85 -4.37 -9.74
N GLN A 536 -31.08 -4.71 -10.14
CA GLN A 536 -31.41 -4.90 -11.57
C GLN A 536 -30.56 -5.99 -12.23
N GLY A 537 -30.23 -7.05 -11.48
CA GLY A 537 -29.38 -8.15 -11.97
C GLY A 537 -27.89 -7.81 -11.96
N SER A 538 -27.45 -6.86 -11.15
CA SER A 538 -26.02 -6.71 -10.82
C SER A 538 -25.47 -8.02 -10.24
N VAL A 539 -24.19 -8.25 -10.48
CA VAL A 539 -23.48 -9.50 -10.16
C VAL A 539 -22.26 -9.24 -9.27
N VAL A 540 -21.91 -7.98 -9.05
CA VAL A 540 -20.82 -7.69 -8.12
C VAL A 540 -21.16 -8.14 -6.69
N ASP A 541 -20.20 -8.78 -6.04
CA ASP A 541 -20.27 -9.15 -4.64
C ASP A 541 -20.14 -7.92 -3.74
N MET A 542 -20.71 -8.02 -2.53
CA MET A 542 -20.47 -7.01 -1.50
C MET A 542 -19.09 -7.23 -0.86
N GLY A 543 -18.42 -6.13 -0.48
CA GLY A 543 -17.09 -6.18 0.12
C GLY A 543 -15.97 -5.95 -0.90
N PRO A 544 -14.71 -6.21 -0.52
CA PRO A 544 -13.53 -5.95 -1.35
C PRO A 544 -13.11 -7.14 -2.23
N TYR A 545 -13.67 -8.33 -1.98
CA TYR A 545 -13.43 -9.53 -2.78
C TYR A 545 -14.59 -9.77 -3.72
N GLU A 546 -14.29 -10.37 -4.87
CA GLU A 546 -15.27 -11.03 -5.71
C GLU A 546 -15.04 -12.53 -5.57
N LEU A 547 -16.09 -13.32 -5.30
CA LEU A 547 -15.99 -14.77 -5.33
C LEU A 547 -15.40 -15.17 -6.68
N GLN A 548 -14.37 -16.01 -6.65
CA GLN A 548 -13.85 -16.67 -7.83
C GLN A 548 -14.02 -18.17 -7.60
N ILE A 549 -14.63 -18.87 -8.56
CA ILE A 549 -14.69 -20.33 -8.49
C ILE A 549 -13.28 -20.86 -8.80
N ASP A 550 -12.76 -21.63 -7.86
CA ASP A 550 -11.49 -22.38 -7.91
C ASP A 550 -11.82 -23.73 -7.28
N CYS A 551 -12.34 -24.63 -8.10
CA CYS A 551 -12.96 -25.86 -7.61
C CYS A 551 -11.94 -27.00 -7.37
N ASP A 552 -10.74 -26.88 -7.92
CA ASP A 552 -9.63 -27.81 -7.70
C ASP A 552 -8.61 -27.31 -6.65
N ASP A 553 -8.88 -26.15 -6.03
CA ASP A 553 -8.05 -25.48 -5.02
C ASP A 553 -6.61 -25.22 -5.52
N SER A 554 -6.44 -24.98 -6.82
CA SER A 554 -5.13 -24.69 -7.42
C SER A 554 -4.57 -23.33 -6.98
N GLY A 555 -5.43 -22.44 -6.47
CA GLY A 555 -5.15 -21.04 -6.21
C GLY A 555 -5.28 -20.15 -7.45
N VAL A 556 -5.70 -20.72 -8.57
CA VAL A 556 -6.00 -20.02 -9.82
C VAL A 556 -7.49 -20.22 -10.10
N PRO A 557 -8.27 -19.14 -10.30
CA PRO A 557 -9.67 -19.27 -10.68
C PRO A 557 -9.86 -20.08 -11.96
N ASP A 558 -10.89 -20.93 -11.99
CA ASP A 558 -11.21 -21.84 -13.08
C ASP A 558 -11.27 -21.11 -14.44
N TYR A 559 -11.88 -19.92 -14.48
CA TYR A 559 -12.01 -19.15 -15.73
C TYR A 559 -10.66 -18.71 -16.32
N ILE A 560 -9.61 -18.58 -15.51
CA ILE A 560 -8.25 -18.29 -15.97
C ILE A 560 -7.63 -19.57 -16.54
N GLU A 561 -7.86 -20.71 -15.91
CA GLU A 561 -7.37 -22.01 -16.39
C GLU A 561 -8.02 -22.39 -17.72
N ILE A 562 -9.34 -22.23 -17.84
CA ILE A 562 -10.11 -22.43 -19.08
C ILE A 562 -9.60 -21.52 -20.20
N GLN A 563 -9.26 -20.26 -19.90
CA GLN A 563 -8.68 -19.36 -20.91
C GLN A 563 -7.29 -19.81 -21.39
N GLN A 564 -6.51 -20.44 -20.52
CA GLN A 564 -5.18 -20.96 -20.85
C GLN A 564 -5.26 -22.29 -21.60
N ASP A 565 -6.20 -23.15 -21.21
CA ASP A 565 -6.49 -24.43 -21.84
C ASP A 565 -8.01 -24.61 -22.02
N PRO A 566 -8.57 -24.19 -23.18
CA PRO A 566 -9.98 -24.34 -23.47
C PRO A 566 -10.46 -25.79 -23.59
N SER A 567 -9.58 -26.79 -23.43
CA SER A 567 -10.00 -28.20 -23.35
C SER A 567 -10.49 -28.61 -21.96
N LEU A 568 -10.39 -27.71 -20.98
CA LEU A 568 -10.90 -27.88 -19.61
C LEU A 568 -12.37 -27.43 -19.44
N ASP A 569 -12.97 -26.90 -20.50
CA ASP A 569 -14.38 -26.51 -20.65
C ASP A 569 -14.83 -26.95 -22.04
N CYS A 570 -15.12 -28.24 -22.18
CA CYS A 570 -15.28 -28.87 -23.48
C CYS A 570 -16.63 -28.54 -24.13
N ASP A 571 -17.65 -28.21 -23.34
CA ASP A 571 -18.99 -27.83 -23.79
C ASP A 571 -19.19 -26.31 -23.93
N GLY A 572 -18.25 -25.50 -23.40
CA GLY A 572 -18.19 -24.06 -23.54
C GLY A 572 -19.16 -23.34 -22.61
N ASP A 573 -19.51 -23.94 -21.48
CA ASP A 573 -20.43 -23.38 -20.49
C ASP A 573 -19.75 -22.48 -19.44
N GLU A 574 -18.43 -22.29 -19.56
CA GLU A 574 -17.56 -21.52 -18.67
C GLU A 574 -17.36 -22.16 -17.27
N LEU A 575 -17.75 -23.43 -17.10
CA LEU A 575 -17.45 -24.25 -15.93
C LEU A 575 -16.31 -25.22 -16.23
N PHE A 576 -15.56 -25.56 -15.19
CA PHE A 576 -14.45 -26.50 -15.31
C PHE A 576 -14.98 -27.94 -15.37
N ASP A 577 -14.68 -28.68 -16.45
CA ASP A 577 -15.18 -30.04 -16.70
C ASP A 577 -15.00 -30.96 -15.48
N SER A 578 -13.82 -30.92 -14.86
CA SER A 578 -13.51 -31.81 -13.73
C SER A 578 -14.38 -31.52 -12.51
N CYS A 579 -14.91 -30.30 -12.40
CA CYS A 579 -15.75 -29.86 -11.30
C CYS A 579 -17.23 -30.14 -11.55
N GLN A 580 -17.65 -30.07 -12.81
CA GLN A 580 -18.94 -30.64 -13.22
C GLN A 580 -18.97 -32.14 -12.93
N ILE A 581 -17.92 -32.90 -13.31
CA ILE A 581 -17.80 -34.34 -13.01
C ILE A 581 -17.78 -34.61 -11.50
N ALA A 582 -17.08 -33.78 -10.72
CA ALA A 582 -17.06 -33.94 -9.26
C ALA A 582 -18.44 -33.69 -8.63
N ALA A 583 -19.21 -32.74 -9.16
CA ALA A 583 -20.56 -32.42 -8.71
C ALA A 583 -21.60 -33.46 -9.15
N ASP A 584 -21.47 -33.97 -10.38
CA ASP A 584 -22.28 -35.03 -10.95
C ASP A 584 -21.41 -36.11 -11.63
N PRO A 585 -21.00 -37.16 -10.88
CA PRO A 585 -20.20 -38.25 -11.43
C PRO A 585 -20.89 -39.05 -12.53
N SER A 586 -22.17 -38.80 -12.83
CA SER A 586 -22.86 -39.44 -13.95
C SER A 586 -22.50 -38.84 -15.30
N LEU A 587 -21.81 -37.69 -15.31
CA LEU A 587 -21.28 -37.05 -16.51
C LEU A 587 -20.01 -37.73 -17.05
N ASP A 588 -19.36 -38.62 -16.28
CA ASP A 588 -18.15 -39.38 -16.66
C ASP A 588 -18.35 -40.85 -16.28
N CYS A 589 -19.13 -41.56 -17.09
CA CYS A 589 -19.59 -42.90 -16.75
C CYS A 589 -18.44 -43.93 -16.69
N ASP A 590 -17.38 -43.71 -17.48
CA ASP A 590 -16.24 -44.61 -17.62
C ASP A 590 -15.06 -44.20 -16.71
N SER A 591 -15.22 -43.07 -16.01
CA SER A 591 -14.30 -42.51 -15.03
C SER A 591 -12.94 -42.16 -15.63
N ASN A 592 -12.91 -41.73 -16.89
CA ASN A 592 -11.70 -41.34 -17.59
C ASN A 592 -11.31 -39.86 -17.37
N GLY A 593 -12.15 -39.10 -16.66
CA GLY A 593 -11.95 -37.70 -16.32
C GLY A 593 -12.42 -36.72 -17.40
N LYS A 594 -13.31 -37.14 -18.30
CA LYS A 594 -13.93 -36.29 -19.33
C LYS A 594 -15.44 -36.44 -19.29
N ILE A 595 -16.13 -35.38 -19.67
CA ILE A 595 -17.59 -35.42 -19.81
C ILE A 595 -17.94 -36.28 -21.03
N ASP A 596 -18.82 -37.27 -20.84
CA ASP A 596 -19.26 -38.23 -21.86
C ASP A 596 -19.77 -37.51 -23.13
N ASP A 597 -20.56 -36.44 -22.97
CA ASP A 597 -21.08 -35.62 -24.07
C ASP A 597 -19.97 -35.00 -24.93
N CYS A 598 -18.85 -34.62 -24.31
CA CYS A 598 -17.70 -34.08 -25.01
C CYS A 598 -16.90 -35.16 -25.75
N GLU A 599 -16.88 -36.37 -25.21
CA GLU A 599 -16.31 -37.52 -25.92
C GLU A 599 -17.14 -37.89 -27.14
N LEU A 600 -18.47 -37.89 -27.02
CA LEU A 600 -19.40 -38.08 -28.13
C LEU A 600 -19.28 -36.98 -29.18
N ALA A 601 -19.11 -35.73 -28.76
CA ALA A 601 -18.88 -34.61 -29.68
C ALA A 601 -17.55 -34.75 -30.44
N ALA A 602 -16.51 -35.26 -29.79
CA ALA A 602 -15.19 -35.48 -30.38
C ALA A 602 -15.13 -36.72 -31.29
N ASP A 603 -15.81 -37.80 -30.90
CA ASP A 603 -15.91 -39.05 -31.65
C ASP A 603 -17.32 -39.66 -31.55
N PRO A 604 -18.22 -39.31 -32.49
CA PRO A 604 -19.56 -39.88 -32.54
C PRO A 604 -19.61 -41.39 -32.81
N SER A 605 -18.46 -42.06 -33.07
CA SER A 605 -18.43 -43.52 -33.21
C SER A 605 -18.43 -44.27 -31.87
N LEU A 606 -18.34 -43.54 -30.76
CA LEU A 606 -18.45 -44.07 -29.40
C LEU A 606 -19.90 -44.28 -28.92
N ASP A 607 -20.90 -43.84 -29.69
CA ASP A 607 -22.34 -44.11 -29.52
C ASP A 607 -22.86 -44.72 -30.82
N CYS A 608 -22.78 -46.04 -30.93
CA CYS A 608 -23.06 -46.73 -32.18
C CYS A 608 -24.56 -46.91 -32.45
N ASP A 609 -25.39 -46.92 -31.39
CA ASP A 609 -26.85 -47.06 -31.49
C ASP A 609 -27.59 -45.72 -31.54
N LEU A 610 -26.85 -44.61 -31.39
CA LEU A 610 -27.28 -43.21 -31.47
C LEU A 610 -28.29 -42.84 -30.39
N ASN A 611 -28.16 -43.43 -29.19
CA ASN A 611 -29.05 -43.18 -28.07
C ASN A 611 -28.60 -41.98 -27.20
N GLY A 612 -27.41 -41.43 -27.44
CA GLY A 612 -26.81 -40.32 -26.71
C GLY A 612 -26.02 -40.72 -25.46
N ILE A 613 -25.65 -41.98 -25.31
CA ILE A 613 -24.86 -42.55 -24.21
C ILE A 613 -23.65 -43.27 -24.84
N LEU A 614 -22.47 -43.20 -24.23
CA LEU A 614 -21.33 -43.97 -24.75
C LEU A 614 -21.61 -45.48 -24.66
N ASP A 615 -21.19 -46.23 -25.66
CA ASP A 615 -21.30 -47.70 -25.71
C ASP A 615 -20.74 -48.35 -24.44
N VAL A 616 -19.64 -47.79 -23.90
CA VAL A 616 -19.02 -48.27 -22.65
C VAL A 616 -19.93 -48.08 -21.43
N CYS A 617 -20.69 -46.99 -21.35
CA CYS A 617 -21.67 -46.76 -20.29
C CYS A 617 -22.84 -47.73 -20.42
N ASP A 618 -23.33 -47.95 -21.65
CA ASP A 618 -24.44 -48.86 -21.93
C ASP A 618 -24.09 -50.30 -21.55
N ILE A 619 -22.88 -50.77 -21.91
CA ILE A 619 -22.37 -52.08 -21.51
C ILE A 619 -22.18 -52.17 -19.99
N ALA A 620 -21.71 -51.10 -19.34
CA ALA A 620 -21.58 -51.06 -17.88
C ALA A 620 -22.96 -51.17 -17.18
N ALA A 621 -24.00 -50.53 -17.74
CA ALA A 621 -25.36 -50.57 -17.22
C ALA A 621 -26.09 -51.90 -17.51
N ASP A 622 -25.89 -52.46 -18.71
CA ASP A 622 -26.42 -53.76 -19.13
C ASP A 622 -25.34 -54.60 -19.84
N PRO A 623 -24.59 -55.45 -19.09
CA PRO A 623 -23.57 -56.31 -19.66
C PRO A 623 -24.09 -57.35 -20.66
N SER A 624 -25.41 -57.49 -20.84
CA SER A 624 -25.97 -58.37 -21.88
C SER A 624 -25.90 -57.77 -23.29
N LEU A 625 -25.60 -56.46 -23.40
CA LEU A 625 -25.35 -55.79 -24.67
C LEU A 625 -24.02 -56.17 -25.33
N ASP A 626 -23.07 -56.73 -24.57
CA ASP A 626 -21.76 -57.24 -25.04
C ASP A 626 -21.62 -58.72 -24.61
N CYS A 627 -22.32 -59.62 -25.31
CA CYS A 627 -22.37 -61.03 -24.92
C CYS A 627 -21.05 -61.76 -25.13
N ASP A 628 -20.19 -61.27 -26.03
CA ASP A 628 -18.88 -61.86 -26.32
C ASP A 628 -17.72 -61.21 -25.53
N SER A 629 -18.03 -60.15 -24.76
CA SER A 629 -17.12 -59.41 -23.89
C SER A 629 -15.95 -58.77 -24.64
N ASN A 630 -16.19 -58.31 -25.87
CA ASN A 630 -15.17 -57.67 -26.71
C ASN A 630 -15.10 -56.15 -26.54
N GLY A 631 -16.00 -55.57 -25.72
CA GLY A 631 -16.08 -54.14 -25.42
C GLY A 631 -16.88 -53.33 -26.44
N LYS A 632 -17.75 -53.98 -27.24
CA LYS A 632 -18.67 -53.34 -28.18
C LYS A 632 -20.08 -53.90 -28.03
N ILE A 633 -21.08 -53.08 -28.30
CA ILE A 633 -22.47 -53.53 -28.31
C ILE A 633 -22.67 -54.48 -29.49
N ASP A 634 -23.13 -55.70 -29.22
CA ASP A 634 -23.36 -56.77 -30.21
C ASP A 634 -24.18 -56.28 -31.43
N ASP A 635 -25.22 -55.46 -31.19
CA ASP A 635 -26.11 -54.93 -32.23
C ASP A 635 -25.39 -53.97 -33.20
N CYS A 636 -24.32 -53.32 -32.75
CA CYS A 636 -23.48 -52.44 -33.56
C CYS A 636 -22.42 -53.19 -34.37
N GLU A 637 -22.23 -54.48 -34.08
CA GLU A 637 -21.34 -55.35 -34.85
C GLU A 637 -22.05 -56.00 -36.04
N LEU A 638 -23.38 -55.88 -36.12
CA LEU A 638 -24.20 -56.55 -37.12
C LEU A 638 -24.10 -55.94 -38.54
N ASP A 639 -23.45 -54.77 -38.69
CA ASP A 639 -23.26 -54.07 -39.97
C ASP A 639 -21.78 -54.00 -40.47
N ALA A 640 -20.87 -54.83 -39.92
CA ALA A 640 -19.47 -54.93 -40.39
C ALA A 640 -19.24 -55.95 -41.54
#